data_AF-A0A2V3XZB9-F1
#
_entry.id   AF-A0A2V3XZB9-F1
#
_cell.length_a   1.000
_cell.length_b   1.000
_cell.length_c   1.000
_cell.angle_alpha   90.00
_cell.angle_beta   90.00
_cell.angle_gamma   90.00
#
_symmetry.space_group_name_H-M   'P 1'
#
loop_
_entity.id
_entity.type
_entity.pdbx_description
1 polymer ?
#
loop_
_entity_poly.entity_id
_entity_poly.type
_entity_poly.pdbx_seq_one_letter_code
_entity_poly.pdbx_strand_id
1 'polypeptide(L)'
;MGKRLVRMGIDVGGTHTKAVAIDNATHEIIGKSSVKTTHDNVSGVAAGVVAAFQNCLRENDIAPEDVIFVAHSTTQATNALIEGDVATVGVVGMGPKGMEGALSRAQTKLKDIDLGSGRKIVIKNRYLKDDEVDENTVRKAVEELKAEGAQVMVASDAYGVDDIAGEQFVYEIAHDEMGLETTLASDITKLYGLTRRTRTAAINASILPKMLNTANSTESSVREAGVEVPLMIMRGDGGVMEINEMKKRPVLTMLSGPAASVMGSLMYLRASNGVYFEVGGTTTNIGVIKNGRPAIDYSIVGGHRTYISSLDVRVLGVAGGSMIRVNKTGVHDVGPRSAHIAGLDYAVFTDEDEIVEPKLEFFSPKEGDPDDYVAIRLKSGKRVTITNSCAANVLGLVTEKDFSHGNVNAARKAMQPIADYLGVTVEDVARQVLTRAYEKIEPIILDLAAKYHLEHDQISLVGVGGGATSLIGFCADKMNIKYSVPENAEVISSIGVALAMVRDVVERVVPSPTPEDIRSIKREAVDKAVESGAAPDSVEVHIEIDPQTSKLTAIALGSTEVKTTDLLKECTEEEARTLAAEDLRAKPADVRLVGQTASFYVYNMEGKGRNPLRILDKKGFIKVQRTDGEVVLTKASSYRSIVSKMWEELAIFKADAILRPDYYLCVGARVMDFNGSGELEQILMLMDVEMQMIDSSDDIIIVGAKNQL
;
A
#
# COMPACT_ATOMS: atom_id res chain seq x y z
N MET A 1 -0.56 -10.02 -37.41
CA MET A 1 -0.88 -9.33 -36.14
C MET A 1 0.43 -8.86 -35.56
N GLY A 2 0.53 -7.59 -35.13
CA GLY A 2 1.76 -7.10 -34.51
C GLY A 2 2.08 -7.89 -33.24
N LYS A 3 3.37 -7.99 -32.88
CA LYS A 3 3.81 -8.65 -31.64
C LYS A 3 3.19 -7.90 -30.45
N ARG A 4 2.32 -8.56 -29.69
CA ARG A 4 1.61 -7.97 -28.54
C ARG A 4 2.56 -8.01 -27.35
N LEU A 5 2.75 -6.90 -26.66
CA LEU A 5 3.57 -6.87 -25.45
C LEU A 5 2.67 -6.99 -24.22
N VAL A 6 3.10 -7.78 -23.23
CA VAL A 6 2.27 -8.19 -22.10
C VAL A 6 2.95 -7.87 -20.78
N ARG A 7 2.20 -7.28 -19.85
CA ARG A 7 2.56 -7.12 -18.44
C ARG A 7 1.81 -8.16 -17.62
N MET A 8 2.50 -8.84 -16.70
CA MET A 8 1.89 -9.83 -15.83
C MET A 8 2.07 -9.48 -14.37
N GLY A 9 0.96 -9.52 -13.63
CA GLY A 9 0.96 -9.29 -12.19
C GLY A 9 0.39 -10.50 -11.46
N ILE A 10 1.09 -10.91 -10.40
CA ILE A 10 0.72 -12.09 -9.62
C ILE A 10 0.53 -11.66 -8.16
N ASP A 11 -0.63 -11.94 -7.59
CA ASP A 11 -0.91 -11.67 -6.19
C ASP A 11 -1.08 -12.98 -5.41
N VAL A 12 -0.26 -13.16 -4.38
CA VAL A 12 -0.31 -14.30 -3.48
C VAL A 12 -1.13 -13.93 -2.25
N GLY A 13 -2.43 -14.19 -2.32
CA GLY A 13 -3.34 -14.03 -1.20
C GLY A 13 -3.36 -15.25 -0.26
N GLY A 14 -4.03 -15.10 0.89
CA GLY A 14 -4.16 -16.17 1.88
C GLY A 14 -4.99 -17.37 1.41
N THR A 15 -5.93 -17.19 0.48
CA THR A 15 -6.81 -18.28 0.00
C THR A 15 -6.53 -18.66 -1.45
N HIS A 16 -6.34 -17.65 -2.31
CA HIS A 16 -6.10 -17.83 -3.74
C HIS A 16 -4.86 -17.05 -4.17
N THR A 17 -4.14 -17.62 -5.12
CA THR A 17 -3.07 -16.95 -5.87
C THR A 17 -3.63 -16.62 -7.25
N LYS A 18 -3.55 -15.35 -7.63
CA LYS A 18 -4.19 -14.81 -8.83
C LYS A 18 -3.16 -14.20 -9.75
N ALA A 19 -3.27 -14.49 -11.05
CA ALA A 19 -2.44 -13.89 -12.08
C ALA A 19 -3.33 -13.13 -13.07
N VAL A 20 -2.87 -11.96 -13.49
CA VAL A 20 -3.51 -11.13 -14.52
C VAL A 20 -2.47 -10.78 -15.58
N ALA A 21 -2.87 -10.90 -16.85
CA ALA A 21 -2.11 -10.43 -17.99
C ALA A 21 -2.80 -9.19 -18.59
N ILE A 22 -2.02 -8.14 -18.81
CA ILE A 22 -2.47 -6.85 -19.34
C ILE A 22 -1.72 -6.57 -20.64
N ASP A 23 -2.44 -6.17 -21.68
CA ASP A 23 -1.84 -5.67 -22.91
C ASP A 23 -1.16 -4.32 -22.64
N ASN A 24 0.14 -4.22 -22.94
CA ASN A 24 0.95 -3.06 -22.57
C ASN A 24 0.53 -1.76 -23.26
N ALA A 25 -0.14 -1.83 -24.42
CA ALA A 25 -0.51 -0.64 -25.19
C ALA A 25 -1.94 -0.17 -24.89
N THR A 26 -2.85 -1.11 -24.65
CA THR A 26 -4.29 -0.82 -24.45
C THR A 26 -4.70 -0.82 -22.99
N HIS A 27 -3.91 -1.46 -22.12
CA HIS A 27 -4.24 -1.72 -20.71
C HIS A 27 -5.45 -2.62 -20.48
N GLU A 28 -5.92 -3.28 -21.52
CA GLU A 28 -7.00 -4.25 -21.39
C GLU A 28 -6.46 -5.53 -20.73
N ILE A 29 -7.29 -6.11 -19.86
CA ILE A 29 -7.02 -7.42 -19.29
C ILE A 29 -7.23 -8.45 -20.40
N ILE A 30 -6.14 -9.12 -20.80
CA ILE A 30 -6.16 -10.14 -21.84
C ILE A 30 -6.08 -11.56 -21.28
N GLY A 31 -5.85 -11.70 -19.99
CA GLY A 31 -5.83 -12.99 -19.33
C GLY A 31 -5.98 -12.91 -17.82
N LYS A 32 -6.63 -13.93 -17.26
CA LYS A 32 -6.76 -14.12 -15.82
C LYS A 32 -6.57 -15.59 -15.49
N SER A 33 -6.02 -15.84 -14.32
CA SER A 33 -5.93 -17.18 -13.74
C SER A 33 -6.02 -17.09 -12.22
N SER A 34 -6.63 -18.09 -11.60
CA SER A 34 -6.76 -18.18 -10.15
C SER A 34 -6.61 -19.62 -9.72
N VAL A 35 -5.72 -19.87 -8.76
CA VAL A 35 -5.51 -21.18 -8.14
C VAL A 35 -5.57 -21.05 -6.62
N LYS A 36 -5.78 -22.16 -5.91
CA LYS A 36 -5.73 -22.18 -4.45
C LYS A 36 -4.30 -21.96 -3.97
N THR A 37 -4.09 -21.12 -2.97
CA THR A 37 -2.76 -20.87 -2.40
C THR A 37 -2.20 -22.12 -1.71
N THR A 38 -0.93 -22.43 -1.96
CA THR A 38 -0.27 -23.69 -1.57
C THR A 38 0.58 -23.58 -0.30
N HIS A 39 0.00 -23.10 0.81
CA HIS A 39 0.75 -22.88 2.07
C HIS A 39 1.52 -24.12 2.56
N ASP A 40 0.93 -25.30 2.42
CA ASP A 40 1.47 -26.57 2.95
C ASP A 40 2.31 -27.37 1.92
N ASN A 41 2.60 -26.80 0.75
CA ASN A 41 3.44 -27.47 -0.25
C ASN A 41 4.92 -27.43 0.18
N VAL A 42 5.71 -28.42 -0.25
CA VAL A 42 7.17 -28.46 -0.02
C VAL A 42 7.87 -27.21 -0.56
N SER A 43 7.38 -26.68 -1.69
CA SER A 43 7.84 -25.42 -2.29
C SER A 43 7.08 -24.18 -1.77
N GLY A 44 6.25 -24.34 -0.73
CA GLY A 44 5.41 -23.30 -0.16
C GLY A 44 4.47 -22.66 -1.18
N VAL A 45 4.24 -21.35 -1.03
CA VAL A 45 3.35 -20.57 -1.92
C VAL A 45 3.85 -20.46 -3.35
N ALA A 46 5.13 -20.73 -3.62
CA ALA A 46 5.71 -20.61 -4.95
C ALA A 46 4.99 -21.52 -5.96
N ALA A 47 4.61 -22.74 -5.58
CA ALA A 47 3.89 -23.67 -6.46
C ALA A 47 2.57 -23.07 -6.98
N GLY A 48 1.82 -22.38 -6.13
CA GLY A 48 0.61 -21.66 -6.52
C GLY A 48 0.89 -20.50 -7.48
N VAL A 49 2.00 -19.78 -7.29
CA VAL A 49 2.45 -18.72 -8.21
C VAL A 49 2.74 -19.29 -9.59
N VAL A 50 3.50 -20.38 -9.67
CA VAL A 50 3.84 -21.05 -10.93
C VAL A 50 2.57 -21.47 -11.67
N ALA A 51 1.67 -22.16 -10.97
CA ALA A 51 0.45 -22.67 -11.55
C ALA A 51 -0.43 -21.53 -12.06
N ALA A 52 -0.61 -20.46 -11.28
CA ALA A 52 -1.38 -19.29 -11.70
C ALA A 52 -0.77 -18.65 -12.96
N PHE A 53 0.54 -18.47 -12.98
CA PHE A 53 1.29 -17.87 -14.09
C PHE A 53 1.19 -18.68 -15.38
N GLN A 54 1.55 -19.97 -15.33
CA GLN A 54 1.53 -20.87 -16.48
C GLN A 54 0.12 -21.07 -17.02
N ASN A 55 -0.89 -21.18 -16.15
CA ASN A 55 -2.29 -21.23 -16.57
C ASN A 55 -2.70 -19.94 -17.28
N CYS A 56 -2.30 -18.77 -16.76
CA CYS A 56 -2.59 -17.49 -17.39
C CYS A 56 -2.00 -17.39 -18.81
N LEU A 57 -0.75 -17.83 -19.01
CA LEU A 57 -0.14 -17.88 -20.34
C LEU A 57 -0.88 -18.84 -21.28
N ARG A 58 -1.06 -20.10 -20.84
CA ARG A 58 -1.61 -21.19 -21.66
C ARG A 58 -3.09 -20.98 -22.02
N GLU A 59 -3.91 -20.55 -21.06
CA GLU A 59 -5.36 -20.42 -21.24
C GLU A 59 -5.73 -19.19 -22.08
N ASN A 60 -4.81 -18.25 -22.25
CA ASN A 60 -5.04 -16.98 -22.97
C ASN A 60 -4.14 -16.80 -24.21
N ASP A 61 -3.47 -17.88 -24.66
CA ASP A 61 -2.62 -17.89 -25.88
C ASP A 61 -1.53 -16.80 -25.88
N ILE A 62 -0.86 -16.64 -24.74
CA ILE A 62 0.22 -15.65 -24.56
C ILE A 62 1.56 -16.37 -24.67
N ALA A 63 2.40 -15.93 -25.61
CA ALA A 63 3.75 -16.46 -25.77
C ALA A 63 4.68 -15.89 -24.68
N PRO A 64 5.58 -16.69 -24.07
CA PRO A 64 6.52 -16.20 -23.06
C PRO A 64 7.36 -15.00 -23.53
N GLU A 65 7.76 -14.97 -24.80
CA GLU A 65 8.53 -13.89 -25.42
C GLU A 65 7.77 -12.57 -25.65
N ASP A 66 6.46 -12.56 -25.40
CA ASP A 66 5.62 -11.36 -25.42
C ASP A 66 5.56 -10.68 -24.04
N VAL A 67 5.99 -11.38 -22.99
CA VAL A 67 6.00 -10.87 -21.62
C VAL A 67 7.19 -9.93 -21.41
N ILE A 68 6.90 -8.64 -21.19
CA ILE A 68 7.92 -7.60 -20.99
C ILE A 68 8.07 -7.14 -19.53
N PHE A 69 7.12 -7.54 -18.68
CA PHE A 69 7.13 -7.21 -17.26
C PHE A 69 6.43 -8.32 -16.47
N VAL A 70 7.07 -8.79 -15.41
CA VAL A 70 6.47 -9.72 -14.44
C VAL A 70 6.74 -9.18 -13.05
N ALA A 71 5.69 -9.00 -12.26
CA ALA A 71 5.80 -8.64 -10.86
C ALA A 71 4.95 -9.57 -9.99
N HIS A 72 5.34 -9.70 -8.71
CA HIS A 72 4.51 -10.38 -7.73
C HIS A 72 4.40 -9.64 -6.39
N SER A 73 3.23 -9.73 -5.75
CA SER A 73 3.00 -9.36 -4.36
C SER A 73 2.83 -10.58 -3.49
N THR A 74 3.19 -10.46 -2.20
CA THR A 74 3.14 -11.59 -1.27
C THR A 74 2.91 -11.15 0.17
N THR A 75 2.08 -11.90 0.90
CA THR A 75 1.84 -11.66 2.32
C THR A 75 2.87 -12.34 3.24
N GLN A 76 3.90 -12.99 2.68
CA GLN A 76 4.84 -13.80 3.47
C GLN A 76 5.59 -12.99 4.53
N ALA A 77 6.02 -11.75 4.24
CA ALA A 77 6.73 -10.91 5.21
C ALA A 77 5.85 -10.58 6.43
N THR A 78 4.62 -10.14 6.18
CA THR A 78 3.65 -9.82 7.22
C THR A 78 3.28 -11.06 8.04
N ASN A 79 3.07 -12.21 7.38
CA ASN A 79 2.75 -13.47 8.06
C ASN A 79 3.91 -13.97 8.93
N ALA A 80 5.15 -13.90 8.44
CA ALA A 80 6.34 -14.29 9.21
C ALA A 80 6.43 -13.51 10.53
N LEU A 81 6.20 -12.19 10.48
CA LEU A 81 6.18 -11.33 11.67
C LEU A 81 4.99 -11.62 12.60
N ILE A 82 3.82 -11.95 12.08
CA ILE A 82 2.64 -12.27 12.91
C ILE A 82 2.82 -13.63 13.61
N GLU A 83 3.26 -14.64 12.85
CA GLU A 83 3.41 -16.03 13.29
C GLU A 83 4.67 -16.25 14.12
N GLY A 84 5.65 -15.35 14.01
CA GLY A 84 6.95 -15.47 14.64
C GLY A 84 7.88 -16.46 13.92
N ASP A 85 7.62 -16.75 12.65
CA ASP A 85 8.48 -17.55 11.76
C ASP A 85 9.62 -16.67 11.24
N VAL A 86 10.49 -16.25 12.16
CA VAL A 86 11.56 -15.28 11.95
C VAL A 86 12.88 -15.81 12.47
N ALA A 87 13.97 -15.41 11.82
CA ALA A 87 15.31 -15.78 12.19
C ALA A 87 15.74 -15.10 13.51
N THR A 88 16.55 -15.80 14.30
CA THR A 88 17.26 -15.20 15.44
C THR A 88 18.35 -14.25 14.91
N VAL A 89 18.39 -13.03 15.42
CA VAL A 89 19.26 -11.96 14.91
C VAL A 89 20.45 -11.74 15.84
N GLY A 90 21.66 -11.70 15.26
CA GLY A 90 22.87 -11.20 15.92
C GLY A 90 23.14 -9.74 15.54
N VAL A 91 23.23 -8.85 16.51
CA VAL A 91 23.53 -7.43 16.31
C VAL A 91 24.97 -7.16 16.72
N VAL A 92 25.77 -6.65 15.79
CA VAL A 92 27.10 -6.07 16.04
C VAL A 92 26.94 -4.55 16.04
N GLY A 93 26.86 -3.99 17.25
CA GLY A 93 26.84 -2.54 17.45
C GLY A 93 28.25 -1.95 17.48
N MET A 94 28.43 -0.77 16.91
CA MET A 94 29.70 -0.03 16.89
C MET A 94 29.51 1.43 17.34
N GLY A 95 30.61 2.09 17.68
CA GLY A 95 30.61 3.48 18.12
C GLY A 95 31.83 3.86 18.96
N PRO A 96 31.94 5.15 19.33
CA PRO A 96 33.16 5.75 19.85
C PRO A 96 33.54 5.26 21.26
N LYS A 97 34.68 5.73 21.79
CA LYS A 97 35.04 5.53 23.20
C LYS A 97 34.29 6.49 24.15
N GLY A 98 34.45 6.25 25.45
CA GLY A 98 34.02 7.19 26.49
C GLY A 98 32.51 7.17 26.74
N MET A 99 31.97 8.31 27.17
CA MET A 99 30.57 8.44 27.57
C MET A 99 29.61 8.24 26.39
N GLU A 100 29.97 8.74 25.20
CA GLU A 100 29.23 8.53 23.95
C GLU A 100 29.21 7.05 23.54
N GLY A 101 30.33 6.34 23.72
CA GLY A 101 30.40 4.89 23.53
C GLY A 101 29.49 4.09 24.45
N ALA A 102 29.41 4.49 25.72
CA ALA A 102 28.50 3.85 26.68
C ALA A 102 27.03 4.04 26.28
N LEU A 103 26.68 5.23 25.77
CA LEU A 103 25.34 5.51 25.23
C LEU A 103 25.06 4.69 23.96
N SER A 104 26.01 4.67 23.01
CA SER A 104 25.90 3.90 21.76
C SER A 104 25.73 2.41 22.03
N ARG A 105 26.49 1.87 22.98
CA ARG A 105 26.34 0.48 23.47
C ARG A 105 24.97 0.22 24.07
N ALA A 106 24.42 1.14 24.85
CA ALA A 106 23.09 0.99 25.42
C ALA A 106 21.99 1.07 24.33
N GLN A 107 22.16 1.95 23.34
CA GLN A 107 21.21 2.17 22.26
C GLN A 107 21.18 1.05 21.21
N THR A 108 22.31 0.39 20.98
CA THR A 108 22.45 -0.78 20.08
C THR A 108 22.14 -2.10 20.77
N LYS A 109 22.22 -2.17 22.11
CA LYS A 109 21.83 -3.35 22.89
C LYS A 109 20.31 -3.51 22.91
N LEU A 110 19.77 -4.13 21.87
CA LEU A 110 18.34 -4.41 21.76
C LEU A 110 17.94 -5.57 22.67
N LYS A 111 16.75 -5.44 23.26
CA LYS A 111 16.03 -6.58 23.83
C LYS A 111 15.35 -7.36 22.70
N ASP A 112 14.90 -8.58 22.99
CA ASP A 112 13.98 -9.29 22.11
C ASP A 112 12.82 -8.37 21.71
N ILE A 113 12.46 -8.38 20.44
CA ILE A 113 11.41 -7.51 19.87
C ILE A 113 10.10 -8.28 19.98
N ASP A 114 9.15 -7.75 20.75
CA ASP A 114 7.80 -8.31 20.83
C ASP A 114 7.07 -8.00 19.52
N LEU A 115 6.42 -9.01 18.94
CA LEU A 115 5.67 -8.89 17.70
C LEU A 115 4.19 -8.55 17.96
N GLY A 116 3.78 -8.42 19.23
CA GLY A 116 2.41 -8.11 19.64
C GLY A 116 1.46 -9.31 19.60
N SER A 117 1.90 -10.44 19.05
CA SER A 117 1.16 -11.71 18.97
C SER A 117 1.52 -12.69 20.09
N GLY A 118 2.33 -12.27 21.07
CA GLY A 118 2.96 -13.16 22.05
C GLY A 118 4.18 -13.91 21.52
N ARG A 119 4.59 -13.62 20.27
CA ARG A 119 5.83 -14.08 19.64
C ARG A 119 6.87 -12.97 19.67
N LYS A 120 8.14 -13.32 19.44
CA LYS A 120 9.26 -12.37 19.51
C LYS A 120 10.35 -12.68 18.51
N ILE A 121 11.03 -11.64 18.04
CA ILE A 121 12.34 -11.77 17.38
C ILE A 121 13.37 -11.88 18.49
N VAL A 122 14.10 -12.99 18.53
CA VAL A 122 15.17 -13.21 19.50
C VAL A 122 16.41 -12.45 19.06
N ILE A 123 16.97 -11.62 19.94
CA ILE A 123 18.14 -10.78 19.63
C ILE A 123 19.33 -11.16 20.51
N LYS A 124 20.48 -11.37 19.87
CA LYS A 124 21.80 -11.50 20.50
C LYS A 124 22.62 -10.27 20.14
N ASN A 125 23.39 -9.72 21.09
CA ASN A 125 24.10 -8.46 20.87
C ASN A 125 25.59 -8.62 21.18
N ARG A 126 26.42 -7.96 20.38
CA ARG A 126 27.82 -7.63 20.62
C ARG A 126 28.05 -6.16 20.36
N TYR A 127 29.07 -5.61 21.01
CA TYR A 127 29.44 -4.21 20.84
C TYR A 127 30.95 -4.12 20.70
N LEU A 128 31.42 -3.46 19.65
CA LEU A 128 32.81 -3.15 19.38
C LEU A 128 33.00 -1.64 19.47
N LYS A 129 34.15 -1.19 19.98
CA LYS A 129 34.51 0.22 19.87
C LYS A 129 35.22 0.44 18.55
N ASP A 130 35.11 1.63 17.95
CA ASP A 130 35.65 1.89 16.60
C ASP A 130 37.14 1.56 16.45
N ASP A 131 37.95 1.77 17.50
CA ASP A 131 39.38 1.46 17.48
C ASP A 131 39.72 -0.01 17.79
N GLU A 132 38.72 -0.78 18.21
CA GLU A 132 38.78 -2.23 18.40
C GLU A 132 38.28 -2.98 17.16
N VAL A 133 37.75 -2.29 16.14
CA VAL A 133 37.23 -2.92 14.91
C VAL A 133 38.40 -3.35 14.04
N ASP A 134 38.65 -4.66 14.01
CA ASP A 134 39.57 -5.33 13.10
C ASP A 134 39.01 -6.70 12.66
N GLU A 135 39.68 -7.38 11.75
CA GLU A 135 39.20 -8.65 11.19
C GLU A 135 38.97 -9.71 12.29
N ASN A 136 39.89 -9.82 13.27
CA ASN A 136 39.83 -10.86 14.29
C ASN A 136 38.71 -10.60 15.30
N THR A 137 38.54 -9.35 15.72
CA THR A 137 37.52 -8.93 16.68
C THR A 137 36.11 -9.03 16.09
N VAL A 138 35.93 -8.61 14.83
CA VAL A 138 34.66 -8.78 14.11
C VAL A 138 34.35 -10.26 13.92
N ARG A 139 35.30 -11.06 13.41
CA ARG A 139 35.10 -12.50 13.21
C ARG A 139 34.72 -13.19 14.52
N LYS A 140 35.43 -12.90 15.61
CA LYS A 140 35.11 -13.42 16.94
C LYS A 140 33.71 -13.03 17.41
N ALA A 141 33.31 -11.77 17.24
CA ALA A 141 31.97 -11.31 17.61
C ALA A 141 30.88 -12.06 16.84
N VAL A 142 31.08 -12.26 15.54
CA VAL A 142 30.15 -12.99 14.65
C VAL A 142 30.09 -14.48 15.02
N GLU A 143 31.23 -15.12 15.29
CA GLU A 143 31.29 -16.52 15.74
C GLU A 143 30.58 -16.74 17.07
N GLU A 144 30.77 -15.84 18.03
CA GLU A 144 30.08 -15.90 19.32
C GLU A 144 28.56 -15.74 19.17
N LEU A 145 28.11 -14.80 18.32
CA LEU A 145 26.68 -14.62 18.03
C LEU A 145 26.09 -15.86 17.36
N LYS A 146 26.80 -16.46 16.39
CA LYS A 146 26.41 -17.70 15.74
C LYS A 146 26.31 -18.86 16.74
N ALA A 147 27.27 -18.97 17.65
CA ALA A 147 27.26 -19.98 18.71
C ALA A 147 26.07 -19.79 19.70
N GLU A 148 25.60 -18.55 19.88
CA GLU A 148 24.38 -18.22 20.64
C GLU A 148 23.07 -18.45 19.86
N GLY A 149 23.16 -18.93 18.62
CA GLY A 149 22.02 -19.28 17.77
C GLY A 149 21.58 -18.19 16.80
N ALA A 150 22.36 -17.12 16.61
CA ALA A 150 22.07 -16.16 15.55
C ALA A 150 22.15 -16.82 14.17
N GLN A 151 21.11 -16.61 13.37
CA GLN A 151 20.96 -17.14 12.01
C GLN A 151 21.25 -16.08 10.94
N VAL A 152 21.08 -14.81 11.32
CA VAL A 152 21.30 -13.62 10.48
C VAL A 152 22.01 -12.54 11.31
N MET A 153 22.73 -11.64 10.65
CA MET A 153 23.52 -10.59 11.29
C MET A 153 23.03 -9.18 10.95
N VAL A 154 23.29 -8.24 11.84
CA VAL A 154 23.07 -6.80 11.66
C VAL A 154 24.32 -6.06 12.08
N ALA A 155 24.83 -5.20 11.21
CA ALA A 155 25.87 -4.23 11.54
C ALA A 155 25.21 -2.86 11.78
N SER A 156 25.49 -2.23 12.92
CA SER A 156 24.91 -0.92 13.27
C SER A 156 25.92 -0.04 13.98
N ASP A 157 26.44 0.96 13.28
CA ASP A 157 27.40 1.93 13.80
C ASP A 157 26.70 3.18 14.30
N ALA A 158 27.06 3.73 15.46
CA ALA A 158 26.54 5.00 15.97
C ALA A 158 26.52 6.12 14.92
N TYR A 159 27.56 6.23 14.10
CA TYR A 159 27.73 7.26 13.07
C TYR A 159 27.61 6.72 11.64
N GLY A 160 27.02 5.53 11.47
CA GLY A 160 26.88 4.86 10.16
C GLY A 160 26.14 5.66 9.08
N VAL A 161 25.30 6.62 9.49
CA VAL A 161 24.59 7.52 8.57
C VAL A 161 25.55 8.49 7.89
N ASP A 162 26.56 8.95 8.65
CA ASP A 162 27.57 9.90 8.22
C ASP A 162 28.73 9.18 7.51
N ASP A 163 29.14 8.00 8.01
CA ASP A 163 30.14 7.12 7.40
C ASP A 163 29.79 5.64 7.57
N ILE A 164 29.51 4.95 6.46
CA ILE A 164 29.07 3.54 6.45
C ILE A 164 30.24 2.54 6.58
N ALA A 165 31.49 2.99 6.53
CA ALA A 165 32.66 2.11 6.42
C ALA A 165 32.74 1.03 7.51
N GLY A 166 32.42 1.38 8.77
CA GLY A 166 32.39 0.41 9.87
C GLY A 166 31.34 -0.68 9.68
N GLU A 167 30.14 -0.32 9.22
CA GLU A 167 29.08 -1.29 8.93
C GLU A 167 29.48 -2.19 7.74
N GLN A 168 30.04 -1.59 6.68
CA GLN A 168 30.50 -2.31 5.49
C GLN A 168 31.60 -3.35 5.83
N PHE A 169 32.55 -2.99 6.69
CA PHE A 169 33.61 -3.91 7.11
C PHE A 169 33.06 -5.15 7.85
N VAL A 170 32.04 -4.97 8.69
CA VAL A 170 31.35 -6.09 9.33
C VAL A 170 30.63 -6.97 8.30
N TYR A 171 30.03 -6.35 7.29
CA TYR A 171 29.36 -7.08 6.20
C TYR A 171 30.32 -7.91 5.38
N GLU A 172 31.47 -7.38 4.97
CA GLU A 172 32.49 -8.12 4.22
C GLU A 172 32.90 -9.40 4.96
N ILE A 173 33.13 -9.32 6.27
CA ILE A 173 33.53 -10.49 7.07
C ILE A 173 32.34 -11.45 7.30
N ALA A 174 31.18 -10.94 7.72
CA ALA A 174 30.05 -11.79 8.08
C ALA A 174 29.37 -12.42 6.86
N HIS A 175 29.16 -11.63 5.80
CA HIS A 175 28.50 -12.06 4.57
C HIS A 175 29.47 -12.72 3.59
N ASP A 176 30.48 -11.99 3.10
CA ASP A 176 31.30 -12.46 1.99
C ASP A 176 32.21 -13.62 2.40
N GLU A 177 32.79 -13.57 3.60
CA GLU A 177 33.72 -14.61 4.06
C GLU A 177 33.04 -15.74 4.86
N MET A 178 32.07 -15.42 5.71
CA MET A 178 31.45 -16.39 6.63
C MET A 178 30.10 -16.94 6.13
N GLY A 179 29.56 -16.40 5.04
CA GLY A 179 28.32 -16.87 4.42
C GLY A 179 27.06 -16.62 5.27
N LEU A 180 27.07 -15.61 6.13
CA LEU A 180 25.92 -15.22 6.94
C LEU A 180 25.22 -14.00 6.33
N GLU A 181 23.93 -14.11 6.08
CA GLU A 181 23.12 -12.98 5.65
C GLU A 181 23.23 -11.82 6.65
N THR A 182 23.64 -10.65 6.16
CA THR A 182 24.00 -9.50 6.99
C THR A 182 23.32 -8.24 6.49
N THR A 183 22.62 -7.52 7.39
CA THR A 183 21.99 -6.22 7.08
C THR A 183 22.83 -5.06 7.63
N LEU A 184 23.10 -4.07 6.78
CA LEU A 184 23.71 -2.79 7.16
C LEU A 184 22.62 -1.82 7.61
N ALA A 185 22.66 -1.35 8.86
CA ALA A 185 21.59 -0.54 9.41
C ALA A 185 21.43 0.83 8.73
N SER A 186 22.53 1.43 8.25
CA SER A 186 22.56 2.71 7.53
C SER A 186 22.25 2.61 6.03
N ASP A 187 22.17 1.40 5.49
CA ASP A 187 21.71 1.17 4.12
C ASP A 187 20.19 1.12 4.03
N ILE A 188 19.53 0.63 5.09
CA ILE A 188 18.06 0.61 5.20
C ILE A 188 17.48 2.03 5.29
N THR A 189 18.12 2.92 6.06
CA THR A 189 17.68 4.30 6.25
C THR A 189 18.83 5.21 6.63
N LYS A 190 18.83 6.43 6.08
CA LYS A 190 19.77 7.52 6.41
C LYS A 190 19.23 8.48 7.46
N LEU A 191 18.16 8.09 8.19
CA LEU A 191 17.63 8.88 9.29
C LEU A 191 18.36 8.59 10.60
N TYR A 192 18.59 9.65 11.38
CA TYR A 192 19.17 9.54 12.73
C TYR A 192 18.26 8.77 13.70
N GLY A 193 18.83 8.32 14.83
CA GLY A 193 18.12 7.58 15.86
C GLY A 193 18.58 6.12 15.94
N LEU A 194 19.76 5.91 16.51
CA LEU A 194 20.49 4.63 16.55
C LEU A 194 19.63 3.44 17.01
N THR A 195 18.87 3.56 18.09
CA THR A 195 18.01 2.47 18.57
C THR A 195 16.90 2.11 17.58
N ARG A 196 16.25 3.09 16.95
CA ARG A 196 15.17 2.83 15.97
C ARG A 196 15.74 2.28 14.67
N ARG A 197 16.90 2.77 14.23
CA ARG A 197 17.62 2.26 13.05
C ARG A 197 18.09 0.82 13.25
N THR A 198 18.78 0.53 14.36
CA THR A 198 19.21 -0.83 14.72
C THR A 198 18.02 -1.79 14.80
N ARG A 199 16.90 -1.36 15.41
CA ARG A 199 15.68 -2.18 15.48
C ARG A 199 15.06 -2.44 14.11
N THR A 200 15.04 -1.44 13.25
CA THR A 200 14.53 -1.56 11.88
C THR A 200 15.39 -2.56 11.09
N ALA A 201 16.72 -2.49 11.20
CA ALA A 201 17.65 -3.43 10.60
C ALA A 201 17.48 -4.86 11.15
N ALA A 202 17.23 -5.01 12.46
CA ALA A 202 16.94 -6.31 13.07
C ALA A 202 15.63 -6.93 12.55
N ILE A 203 14.56 -6.14 12.42
CA ILE A 203 13.30 -6.61 11.82
C ILE A 203 13.54 -7.04 10.37
N ASN A 204 14.27 -6.24 9.59
CA ASN A 204 14.64 -6.56 8.21
C ASN A 204 15.41 -7.87 8.08
N ALA A 205 16.48 -8.03 8.85
CA ALA A 205 17.30 -9.25 8.84
C ALA A 205 16.48 -10.48 9.25
N SER A 206 15.58 -10.35 10.23
CA SER A 206 14.83 -11.48 10.79
C SER A 206 13.92 -12.18 9.77
N ILE A 207 13.40 -11.47 8.76
CA ILE A 207 12.51 -12.04 7.74
C ILE A 207 13.23 -12.45 6.46
N LEU A 208 14.50 -12.07 6.30
CA LEU A 208 15.26 -12.24 5.07
C LEU A 208 15.29 -13.70 4.57
N PRO A 209 15.58 -14.72 5.40
CA PRO A 209 15.63 -16.10 4.92
C PRO A 209 14.29 -16.59 4.33
N LYS A 210 13.17 -16.22 4.95
CA LYS A 210 11.83 -16.59 4.49
C LYS A 210 11.49 -15.92 3.16
N MET A 211 11.87 -14.66 3.00
CA MET A 211 11.60 -13.91 1.77
C MET A 211 12.46 -14.41 0.60
N LEU A 212 13.76 -14.68 0.84
CA LEU A 212 14.67 -15.24 -0.17
C LEU A 212 14.16 -16.55 -0.75
N ASN A 213 13.71 -17.48 0.10
CA ASN A 213 13.17 -18.76 -0.35
C ASN A 213 11.98 -18.58 -1.29
N THR A 214 11.08 -17.65 -0.96
CA THR A 214 9.88 -17.37 -1.76
C THR A 214 10.23 -16.72 -3.09
N ALA A 215 11.09 -15.70 -3.08
CA ALA A 215 11.50 -14.96 -4.27
C ALA A 215 12.29 -15.82 -5.25
N ASN A 216 13.31 -16.56 -4.77
CA ASN A 216 14.14 -17.42 -5.63
C ASN A 216 13.33 -18.56 -6.26
N SER A 217 12.39 -19.15 -5.51
CA SER A 217 11.50 -20.18 -6.06
C SER A 217 10.62 -19.60 -7.17
N THR A 218 10.07 -18.41 -6.97
CA THR A 218 9.22 -17.74 -7.96
C THR A 218 10.02 -17.35 -9.21
N GLU A 219 11.21 -16.78 -9.03
CA GLU A 219 12.11 -16.40 -10.13
C GLU A 219 12.49 -17.60 -10.99
N SER A 220 12.92 -18.70 -10.35
CA SER A 220 13.29 -19.93 -11.06
C SER A 220 12.15 -20.42 -11.95
N SER A 221 10.92 -20.36 -11.47
CA SER A 221 9.76 -20.81 -12.23
C SER A 221 9.36 -19.87 -13.36
N VAL A 222 9.50 -18.55 -13.19
CA VAL A 222 9.30 -17.58 -14.29
C VAL A 222 10.32 -17.85 -15.41
N ARG A 223 11.58 -18.13 -15.04
CA ARG A 223 12.64 -18.51 -15.99
C ARG A 223 12.36 -19.85 -16.69
N GLU A 224 11.93 -20.87 -15.95
CA GLU A 224 11.55 -22.18 -16.52
C GLU A 224 10.37 -22.09 -17.51
N ALA A 225 9.47 -21.12 -17.32
CA ALA A 225 8.38 -20.84 -18.25
C ALA A 225 8.81 -20.14 -19.55
N GLY A 226 10.11 -19.84 -19.73
CA GLY A 226 10.67 -19.20 -20.92
C GLY A 226 10.60 -17.67 -20.90
N VAL A 227 10.30 -17.06 -19.76
CA VAL A 227 10.25 -15.60 -19.63
C VAL A 227 11.61 -15.05 -19.23
N GLU A 228 12.14 -14.14 -20.05
CA GLU A 228 13.51 -13.62 -19.91
C GLU A 228 13.59 -12.31 -19.09
N VAL A 229 12.47 -11.68 -18.78
CA VAL A 229 12.47 -10.45 -17.99
C VAL A 229 12.73 -10.72 -16.50
N PRO A 230 13.43 -9.82 -15.78
CA PRO A 230 13.59 -9.94 -14.33
C PRO A 230 12.25 -10.01 -13.60
N LEU A 231 12.18 -10.82 -12.54
CA LEU A 231 11.03 -10.84 -11.65
C LEU A 231 11.09 -9.62 -10.72
N MET A 232 10.05 -8.81 -10.77
CA MET A 232 9.87 -7.68 -9.87
C MET A 232 9.07 -8.08 -8.62
N ILE A 233 9.36 -7.42 -7.51
CA ILE A 233 8.76 -7.66 -6.19
C ILE A 233 7.99 -6.42 -5.76
N MET A 234 6.71 -6.59 -5.44
CA MET A 234 5.86 -5.52 -4.95
C MET A 234 6.30 -5.06 -3.55
N ARG A 235 6.43 -3.74 -3.40
CA ARG A 235 6.71 -3.04 -2.15
C ARG A 235 5.40 -2.60 -1.48
N GLY A 236 5.45 -2.44 -0.17
CA GLY A 236 4.37 -1.97 0.68
C GLY A 236 4.04 -0.50 0.52
N ASP A 237 4.83 0.27 -0.22
CA ASP A 237 4.59 1.68 -0.55
C ASP A 237 4.03 1.89 -1.97
N GLY A 238 3.63 0.82 -2.65
CA GLY A 238 3.02 0.86 -3.98
C GLY A 238 3.99 0.75 -5.16
N GLY A 239 5.30 0.69 -4.91
CA GLY A 239 6.29 0.45 -5.95
C GLY A 239 6.62 -1.02 -6.18
N VAL A 240 7.51 -1.27 -7.12
CA VAL A 240 8.22 -2.56 -7.28
C VAL A 240 9.73 -2.38 -7.21
N MET A 241 10.45 -3.47 -6.92
CA MET A 241 11.91 -3.54 -6.96
C MET A 241 12.36 -4.91 -7.45
N GLU A 242 13.57 -5.01 -8.02
CA GLU A 242 14.17 -6.30 -8.34
C GLU A 242 14.54 -7.12 -7.09
N ILE A 243 14.74 -8.43 -7.29
CA ILE A 243 15.10 -9.38 -6.23
C ILE A 243 16.38 -8.97 -5.50
N ASN A 244 17.39 -8.46 -6.19
CA ASN A 244 18.66 -8.07 -5.56
C ASN A 244 18.48 -6.95 -4.53
N GLU A 245 17.63 -5.97 -4.82
CA GLU A 245 17.25 -4.93 -3.86
C GLU A 245 16.36 -5.47 -2.73
N MET A 246 15.47 -6.41 -3.06
CA MET A 246 14.69 -7.12 -2.04
C MET A 246 15.58 -7.87 -1.05
N LYS A 247 16.74 -8.43 -1.45
CA LYS A 247 17.67 -9.09 -0.51
C LYS A 247 18.24 -8.13 0.53
N LYS A 248 18.47 -6.87 0.16
CA LYS A 248 18.95 -5.84 1.09
C LYS A 248 17.82 -5.39 2.03
N ARG A 249 16.62 -5.17 1.47
CA ARG A 249 15.49 -4.51 2.15
C ARG A 249 14.19 -5.33 2.08
N PRO A 250 14.14 -6.62 2.49
CA PRO A 250 12.94 -7.46 2.40
C PRO A 250 11.75 -6.87 3.19
N VAL A 251 12.02 -6.06 4.22
CA VAL A 251 10.98 -5.42 5.03
C VAL A 251 10.10 -4.45 4.24
N LEU A 252 10.59 -3.93 3.11
CA LEU A 252 9.79 -3.10 2.20
C LEU A 252 8.65 -3.88 1.54
N THR A 253 8.66 -5.22 1.57
CA THR A 253 7.56 -6.05 1.03
C THR A 253 6.41 -6.24 2.01
N MET A 254 6.54 -5.74 3.25
CA MET A 254 5.48 -5.77 4.25
C MET A 254 4.27 -4.96 3.75
N LEU A 255 3.07 -5.51 3.85
CA LEU A 255 1.84 -4.92 3.30
C LEU A 255 1.83 -4.75 1.76
N SER A 256 2.65 -5.51 1.01
CA SER A 256 2.67 -5.45 -0.45
C SER A 256 1.35 -5.82 -1.13
N GLY A 257 0.57 -6.76 -0.57
CA GLY A 257 -0.77 -7.11 -1.06
C GLY A 257 -1.75 -5.93 -1.00
N PRO A 258 -2.01 -5.34 0.19
CA PRO A 258 -2.80 -4.11 0.29
C PRO A 258 -2.28 -2.99 -0.62
N ALA A 259 -0.95 -2.87 -0.75
CA ALA A 259 -0.37 -1.88 -1.64
C ALA A 259 -0.66 -2.12 -3.11
N ALA A 260 -0.59 -3.37 -3.56
CA ALA A 260 -0.96 -3.73 -4.91
C ALA A 260 -2.42 -3.34 -5.18
N SER A 261 -3.32 -3.59 -4.25
CA SER A 261 -4.72 -3.29 -4.44
C SER A 261 -5.02 -1.77 -4.44
N VAL A 262 -4.32 -0.98 -3.61
CA VAL A 262 -4.37 0.49 -3.67
C VAL A 262 -3.84 1.00 -5.01
N MET A 263 -2.73 0.45 -5.50
CA MET A 263 -2.15 0.83 -6.80
C MET A 263 -3.05 0.42 -7.97
N GLY A 264 -3.68 -0.75 -7.91
CA GLY A 264 -4.68 -1.17 -8.88
C GLY A 264 -5.85 -0.18 -8.89
N SER A 265 -6.35 0.20 -7.71
CA SER A 265 -7.42 1.21 -7.61
C SER A 265 -6.99 2.57 -8.16
N LEU A 266 -5.78 3.01 -7.86
CA LEU A 266 -5.24 4.27 -8.38
C LEU A 266 -5.12 4.21 -9.90
N MET A 267 -4.41 3.23 -10.45
CA MET A 267 -4.00 3.21 -11.86
C MET A 267 -5.08 2.69 -12.81
N TYR A 268 -5.83 1.67 -12.40
CA TYR A 268 -6.87 1.06 -13.23
C TYR A 268 -8.19 1.83 -13.14
N LEU A 269 -8.56 2.32 -11.95
CA LEU A 269 -9.83 3.03 -11.74
C LEU A 269 -9.69 4.55 -11.80
N ARG A 270 -8.45 5.06 -11.92
CA ARG A 270 -8.14 6.50 -11.90
C ARG A 270 -8.63 7.19 -10.62
N ALA A 271 -8.66 6.45 -9.51
CA ALA A 271 -9.11 6.97 -8.22
C ALA A 271 -8.20 8.14 -7.76
N SER A 272 -8.79 9.30 -7.47
CA SER A 272 -8.05 10.52 -7.11
C SER A 272 -8.11 10.83 -5.62
N ASN A 273 -9.32 10.95 -5.07
CA ASN A 273 -9.58 11.07 -3.65
C ASN A 273 -10.53 9.94 -3.25
N GLY A 274 -10.16 9.15 -2.25
CA GLY A 274 -10.99 8.05 -1.83
C GLY A 274 -10.41 7.28 -0.65
N VAL A 275 -11.31 6.69 0.12
CA VAL A 275 -10.95 5.68 1.11
C VAL A 275 -11.06 4.34 0.42
N TYR A 276 -9.90 3.74 0.23
CA TYR A 276 -9.77 2.41 -0.32
C TYR A 276 -10.30 1.38 0.69
N PHE A 277 -11.13 0.45 0.23
CA PHE A 277 -11.87 -0.50 1.06
C PHE A 277 -11.76 -1.92 0.49
N GLU A 278 -10.65 -2.60 0.77
CA GLU A 278 -10.47 -4.00 0.41
C GLU A 278 -11.22 -4.91 1.35
N VAL A 279 -12.02 -5.82 0.83
CA VAL A 279 -12.65 -6.86 1.64
C VAL A 279 -12.30 -8.22 1.08
N GLY A 280 -11.54 -8.97 1.87
CA GLY A 280 -11.27 -10.39 1.63
C GLY A 280 -12.28 -11.31 2.32
N GLY A 281 -11.88 -12.57 2.52
CA GLY A 281 -12.62 -13.53 3.33
C GLY A 281 -12.35 -13.40 4.84
N THR A 282 -11.17 -12.90 5.23
CA THR A 282 -10.73 -12.87 6.64
C THR A 282 -10.52 -11.46 7.17
N THR A 283 -9.96 -10.56 6.35
CA THR A 283 -9.63 -9.19 6.75
C THR A 283 -10.21 -8.16 5.78
N THR A 284 -10.39 -6.94 6.29
CA THR A 284 -10.64 -5.73 5.50
C THR A 284 -9.44 -4.81 5.63
N ASN A 285 -8.91 -4.31 4.52
CA ASN A 285 -7.82 -3.34 4.48
C ASN A 285 -8.40 -1.98 4.07
N ILE A 286 -8.18 -0.96 4.91
CA ILE A 286 -8.66 0.40 4.66
C ILE A 286 -7.47 1.32 4.49
N GLY A 287 -7.39 2.00 3.35
CA GLY A 287 -6.31 2.95 3.02
C GLY A 287 -6.85 4.24 2.46
N VAL A 288 -5.98 5.22 2.21
CA VAL A 288 -6.36 6.52 1.65
C VAL A 288 -5.60 6.79 0.36
N ILE A 289 -6.32 7.27 -0.64
CA ILE A 289 -5.75 7.94 -1.81
C ILE A 289 -6.15 9.41 -1.72
N LYS A 290 -5.18 10.30 -1.81
CA LYS A 290 -5.36 11.74 -1.79
C LYS A 290 -4.59 12.37 -2.95
N ASN A 291 -5.26 13.21 -3.73
CA ASN A 291 -4.71 13.92 -4.88
C ASN A 291 -4.03 12.99 -5.89
N GLY A 292 -4.62 11.81 -6.13
CA GLY A 292 -4.07 10.80 -7.03
C GLY A 292 -2.75 10.19 -6.53
N ARG A 293 -2.47 10.27 -5.22
CA ARG A 293 -1.31 9.65 -4.58
C ARG A 293 -1.79 8.82 -3.38
N PRO A 294 -1.21 7.64 -3.15
CA PRO A 294 -1.60 6.85 -2.01
C PRO A 294 -0.92 7.40 -0.74
N ALA A 295 -1.63 7.34 0.38
CA ALA A 295 -1.14 7.82 1.65
C ALA A 295 -0.04 6.91 2.21
N ILE A 296 1.11 7.48 2.58
CA ILE A 296 2.28 6.76 3.09
C ILE A 296 2.57 7.20 4.52
N ASP A 297 3.00 6.26 5.36
CA ASP A 297 3.52 6.51 6.71
C ASP A 297 4.57 5.45 7.08
N TYR A 298 5.28 5.65 8.19
CA TYR A 298 6.16 4.63 8.73
C TYR A 298 5.37 3.51 9.40
N SER A 299 5.72 2.28 9.02
CA SER A 299 5.09 1.10 9.59
C SER A 299 5.47 0.85 11.06
N ILE A 300 4.54 0.22 11.77
CA ILE A 300 4.69 -0.20 13.17
C ILE A 300 4.65 -1.72 13.23
N VAL A 301 5.67 -2.33 13.84
CA VAL A 301 5.77 -3.79 14.01
C VAL A 301 5.76 -4.11 15.50
N GLY A 302 4.76 -4.84 15.98
CA GLY A 302 4.65 -5.20 17.40
C GLY A 302 4.64 -4.01 18.37
N GLY A 303 4.07 -2.87 17.95
CA GLY A 303 4.09 -1.61 18.71
C GLY A 303 5.40 -0.83 18.59
N HIS A 304 6.39 -1.32 17.86
CA HIS A 304 7.66 -0.64 17.61
C HIS A 304 7.59 0.16 16.30
N ARG A 305 7.70 1.49 16.40
CA ARG A 305 7.86 2.37 15.22
C ARG A 305 9.17 2.03 14.48
N THR A 306 9.08 1.84 13.16
CA THR A 306 10.23 1.53 12.29
C THR A 306 10.52 2.71 11.35
N TYR A 307 11.61 2.69 10.58
CA TYR A 307 11.84 3.65 9.49
C TYR A 307 11.41 3.13 8.12
N ILE A 308 10.53 2.13 8.09
CA ILE A 308 10.06 1.51 6.86
C ILE A 308 8.81 2.22 6.37
N SER A 309 8.98 2.96 5.28
CA SER A 309 7.90 3.59 4.53
C SER A 309 6.96 2.52 3.96
N SER A 310 5.66 2.66 4.21
CA SER A 310 4.62 1.79 3.70
C SER A 310 3.33 2.60 3.57
N LEU A 311 2.37 2.07 2.83
CA LEU A 311 1.04 2.67 2.80
C LEU A 311 0.43 2.68 4.20
N ASP A 312 -0.24 3.78 4.54
CA ASP A 312 -1.00 3.84 5.79
C ASP A 312 -2.33 3.10 5.61
N VAL A 313 -2.23 1.79 5.74
CA VAL A 313 -3.36 0.86 5.66
C VAL A 313 -3.68 0.34 7.06
N ARG A 314 -4.97 0.37 7.39
CA ARG A 314 -5.53 -0.20 8.62
C ARG A 314 -6.15 -1.55 8.28
N VAL A 315 -5.64 -2.60 8.93
CA VAL A 315 -6.12 -3.97 8.74
C VAL A 315 -7.11 -4.32 9.86
N LEU A 316 -8.33 -4.72 9.51
CA LEU A 316 -9.34 -5.17 10.45
C LEU A 316 -9.67 -6.65 10.28
N GLY A 317 -9.88 -7.35 11.38
CA GLY A 317 -10.40 -8.73 11.42
C GLY A 317 -11.91 -8.83 11.18
N VAL A 318 -12.46 -8.04 10.26
CA VAL A 318 -13.87 -8.11 9.85
C VAL A 318 -13.91 -8.09 8.32
N ALA A 319 -14.56 -9.06 7.69
CA ALA A 319 -14.54 -9.26 6.24
C ALA A 319 -15.75 -10.10 5.79
N GLY A 320 -15.84 -10.45 4.50
CA GLY A 320 -16.98 -11.22 3.97
C GLY A 320 -17.21 -12.56 4.69
N GLY A 321 -16.15 -13.21 5.14
CA GLY A 321 -16.19 -14.51 5.84
C GLY A 321 -16.19 -14.48 7.35
N SER A 322 -16.24 -13.29 7.96
CA SER A 322 -16.23 -13.17 9.42
C SER A 322 -17.45 -13.82 10.03
N MET A 323 -17.22 -14.68 11.02
CA MET A 323 -18.26 -15.41 11.72
C MET A 323 -18.95 -14.52 12.74
N ILE A 324 -20.22 -14.80 12.99
CA ILE A 324 -21.02 -14.06 13.96
C ILE A 324 -20.89 -14.67 15.36
N ARG A 325 -20.99 -13.83 16.38
CA ARG A 325 -21.11 -14.22 17.79
C ARG A 325 -22.43 -13.74 18.33
N VAL A 326 -23.19 -14.66 18.91
CA VAL A 326 -24.60 -14.42 19.31
C VAL A 326 -24.77 -14.68 20.78
N ASN A 327 -25.54 -13.83 21.45
CA ASN A 327 -25.99 -14.03 22.81
C ASN A 327 -27.51 -13.79 22.90
N LYS A 328 -28.08 -13.82 24.10
CA LYS A 328 -29.54 -13.65 24.31
C LYS A 328 -30.10 -12.30 23.86
N THR A 329 -29.26 -11.29 23.65
CA THR A 329 -29.67 -9.93 23.25
C THR A 329 -29.56 -9.69 21.75
N GLY A 330 -28.93 -10.60 21.00
CA GLY A 330 -28.75 -10.46 19.55
C GLY A 330 -27.38 -10.90 19.06
N VAL A 331 -27.06 -10.50 17.83
CA VAL A 331 -25.69 -10.54 17.30
C VAL A 331 -24.91 -9.40 17.98
N HIS A 332 -24.01 -9.77 18.88
CA HIS A 332 -23.27 -8.79 19.69
C HIS A 332 -21.86 -8.54 19.14
N ASP A 333 -21.33 -9.44 18.30
CA ASP A 333 -20.01 -9.28 17.70
C ASP A 333 -19.90 -10.06 16.37
N VAL A 334 -18.96 -9.65 15.51
CA VAL A 334 -18.64 -10.29 14.21
C VAL A 334 -17.13 -10.32 14.01
N GLY A 335 -16.57 -11.49 13.72
CA GLY A 335 -15.13 -11.74 13.78
C GLY A 335 -14.61 -11.81 15.22
N PRO A 336 -13.28 -11.81 15.43
CA PRO A 336 -12.23 -11.78 14.41
C PRO A 336 -12.05 -13.10 13.65
N ARG A 337 -12.70 -14.20 14.08
CA ARG A 337 -12.62 -15.48 13.36
C ARG A 337 -13.41 -15.45 12.06
N SER A 338 -12.84 -16.05 11.02
CA SER A 338 -13.50 -16.31 9.74
C SER A 338 -13.81 -17.79 9.59
N ALA A 339 -14.79 -18.10 8.75
CA ALA A 339 -15.27 -19.47 8.57
C ALA A 339 -14.16 -20.44 8.11
N HIS A 340 -13.23 -19.97 7.26
CA HIS A 340 -12.08 -20.76 6.82
C HIS A 340 -11.17 -21.17 8.00
N ILE A 341 -10.90 -20.25 8.95
CA ILE A 341 -10.09 -20.54 10.14
C ILE A 341 -10.77 -21.61 11.01
N ALA A 342 -12.11 -21.58 11.08
CA ALA A 342 -12.92 -22.55 11.81
C ALA A 342 -13.13 -23.89 11.07
N GLY A 343 -12.69 -24.01 9.81
CA GLY A 343 -12.95 -25.19 8.98
C GLY A 343 -14.43 -25.36 8.64
N LEU A 344 -15.18 -24.26 8.50
CA LEU A 344 -16.60 -24.24 8.17
C LEU A 344 -16.84 -23.60 6.80
N ASP A 345 -17.84 -24.11 6.10
CA ASP A 345 -18.35 -23.51 4.86
C ASP A 345 -19.31 -22.36 5.16
N TYR A 346 -19.42 -21.44 4.21
CA TYR A 346 -20.33 -20.31 4.30
C TYR A 346 -21.71 -20.81 3.89
N ALA A 347 -22.74 -20.57 4.70
CA ALA A 347 -24.09 -21.04 4.38
C ALA A 347 -24.58 -20.53 3.01
N VAL A 348 -24.22 -19.31 2.64
CA VAL A 348 -24.62 -18.71 1.35
C VAL A 348 -23.98 -19.39 0.13
N PHE A 349 -22.86 -20.09 0.28
CA PHE A 349 -22.24 -20.84 -0.82
C PHE A 349 -22.51 -22.35 -0.74
N THR A 350 -23.39 -22.76 0.17
CA THR A 350 -23.85 -24.14 0.29
C THR A 350 -25.10 -24.34 -0.58
N ASP A 351 -25.25 -25.52 -1.18
CA ASP A 351 -26.46 -25.86 -1.90
C ASP A 351 -27.69 -25.78 -0.95
N GLU A 352 -28.79 -25.21 -1.43
CA GLU A 352 -30.01 -25.07 -0.65
C GLU A 352 -30.56 -26.43 -0.21
N ASP A 353 -30.41 -27.46 -1.05
CA ASP A 353 -30.90 -28.81 -0.78
C ASP A 353 -30.10 -29.52 0.31
N GLU A 354 -28.89 -29.05 0.63
CA GLU A 354 -28.11 -29.53 1.78
C GLU A 354 -28.61 -28.95 3.11
N ILE A 355 -29.26 -27.77 3.09
CA ILE A 355 -29.70 -27.06 4.31
C ILE A 355 -31.02 -27.65 4.84
N VAL A 356 -30.95 -28.88 5.35
CA VAL A 356 -32.07 -29.64 5.90
C VAL A 356 -32.01 -29.69 7.43
N GLU A 357 -33.13 -29.36 8.08
CA GLU A 357 -33.27 -29.29 9.55
C GLU A 357 -32.11 -28.54 10.25
N PRO A 358 -31.82 -27.28 9.84
CA PRO A 358 -30.70 -26.52 10.40
C PRO A 358 -30.90 -26.28 11.89
N LYS A 359 -29.86 -26.52 12.70
CA LYS A 359 -29.87 -26.31 14.16
C LYS A 359 -28.73 -25.39 14.58
N LEU A 360 -29.07 -24.40 15.40
CA LEU A 360 -28.10 -23.48 16.01
C LEU A 360 -27.21 -24.24 17.00
N GLU A 361 -25.89 -24.06 16.87
CA GLU A 361 -24.85 -24.56 17.76
C GLU A 361 -23.89 -23.43 18.12
N PHE A 362 -23.55 -23.33 19.40
CA PHE A 362 -22.51 -22.46 19.91
C PHE A 362 -21.23 -23.27 20.14
N PHE A 363 -20.08 -22.73 19.75
CA PHE A 363 -18.81 -23.42 19.89
C PHE A 363 -17.60 -22.47 19.92
N SER A 364 -16.44 -22.98 20.33
CA SER A 364 -15.14 -22.31 20.20
C SER A 364 -14.41 -22.76 18.92
N PRO A 365 -14.13 -21.88 17.95
CA PRO A 365 -13.45 -22.25 16.70
C PRO A 365 -12.03 -22.80 16.89
N LYS A 366 -11.27 -22.23 17.81
CA LYS A 366 -9.93 -22.66 18.23
C LYS A 366 -9.83 -22.68 19.75
N GLU A 367 -8.80 -23.35 20.26
CA GLU A 367 -8.46 -23.31 21.69
C GLU A 367 -8.21 -21.85 22.13
N GLY A 368 -8.87 -21.44 23.22
CA GLY A 368 -8.81 -20.07 23.73
C GLY A 368 -9.83 -19.09 23.13
N ASP A 369 -10.54 -19.48 22.05
CA ASP A 369 -11.64 -18.65 21.54
C ASP A 369 -12.89 -18.73 22.44
N PRO A 370 -13.67 -17.65 22.56
CA PRO A 370 -15.00 -17.68 23.16
C PRO A 370 -15.89 -18.78 22.56
N ASP A 371 -16.81 -19.31 23.37
CA ASP A 371 -17.71 -20.42 23.00
C ASP A 371 -19.04 -19.96 22.39
N ASP A 372 -19.15 -18.68 22.04
CA ASP A 372 -20.36 -18.02 21.55
C ASP A 372 -20.38 -17.80 20.02
N TYR A 373 -19.45 -18.41 19.29
CA TYR A 373 -19.49 -18.42 17.83
C TYR A 373 -20.57 -19.36 17.31
N VAL A 374 -21.17 -18.98 16.19
CA VAL A 374 -22.28 -19.71 15.59
C VAL A 374 -21.81 -20.73 14.57
N ALA A 375 -22.25 -21.98 14.74
CA ALA A 375 -22.33 -22.98 13.69
C ALA A 375 -23.79 -23.41 13.49
N ILE A 376 -24.12 -23.80 12.27
CA ILE A 376 -25.42 -24.37 11.90
C ILE A 376 -25.18 -25.83 11.54
N ARG A 377 -25.66 -26.73 12.40
CA ARG A 377 -25.57 -28.17 12.19
C ARG A 377 -26.75 -28.62 11.33
N LEU A 378 -26.44 -29.27 10.21
CA LEU A 378 -27.42 -29.80 9.27
C LEU A 378 -27.78 -31.24 9.64
N LYS A 379 -28.90 -31.76 9.12
CA LYS A 379 -29.33 -33.16 9.32
C LYS A 379 -28.25 -34.18 8.95
N SER A 380 -27.45 -33.89 7.93
CA SER A 380 -26.33 -34.72 7.48
C SER A 380 -25.17 -34.81 8.47
N GLY A 381 -25.16 -33.95 9.51
CA GLY A 381 -24.05 -33.79 10.45
C GLY A 381 -23.00 -32.77 9.98
N LYS A 382 -23.05 -32.30 8.73
CA LYS A 382 -22.22 -31.19 8.23
C LYS A 382 -22.52 -29.92 9.03
N ARG A 383 -21.47 -29.12 9.27
CA ARG A 383 -21.58 -27.80 9.91
C ARG A 383 -21.24 -26.72 8.91
N VAL A 384 -22.09 -25.71 8.84
CA VAL A 384 -21.85 -24.46 8.09
C VAL A 384 -21.94 -23.28 9.06
N THR A 385 -21.62 -22.06 8.64
CA THR A 385 -21.74 -20.86 9.48
C THR A 385 -22.37 -19.69 8.74
N ILE A 386 -22.79 -18.68 9.52
CA ILE A 386 -23.30 -17.41 9.03
C ILE A 386 -22.16 -16.39 9.02
N THR A 387 -22.04 -15.68 7.90
CA THR A 387 -21.00 -14.66 7.68
C THR A 387 -21.61 -13.34 7.21
N ASN A 388 -20.78 -12.30 7.10
CA ASN A 388 -21.19 -11.03 6.50
C ASN A 388 -21.71 -11.21 5.06
N SER A 389 -21.10 -12.09 4.26
CA SER A 389 -21.61 -12.42 2.92
C SER A 389 -23.02 -13.02 2.97
N CYS A 390 -23.34 -13.87 3.96
CA CYS A 390 -24.71 -14.38 4.13
C CYS A 390 -25.69 -13.24 4.40
N ALA A 391 -25.35 -12.33 5.33
CA ALA A 391 -26.21 -11.20 5.69
C ALA A 391 -26.44 -10.23 4.52
N ALA A 392 -25.39 -9.90 3.75
CA ALA A 392 -25.49 -9.01 2.61
C ALA A 392 -26.38 -9.58 1.48
N ASN A 393 -26.25 -10.88 1.19
CA ASN A 393 -27.12 -11.57 0.22
C ASN A 393 -28.58 -11.60 0.70
N VAL A 394 -28.85 -11.88 1.98
CA VAL A 394 -30.21 -11.87 2.56
C VAL A 394 -30.88 -10.50 2.43
N LEU A 395 -30.12 -9.41 2.60
CA LEU A 395 -30.61 -8.04 2.48
C LEU A 395 -30.68 -7.52 1.04
N GLY A 396 -30.26 -8.30 0.05
CA GLY A 396 -30.26 -7.91 -1.35
C GLY A 396 -29.23 -6.83 -1.70
N LEU A 397 -28.15 -6.72 -0.91
CA LEU A 397 -27.05 -5.79 -1.19
C LEU A 397 -26.05 -6.33 -2.22
N VAL A 398 -26.18 -7.62 -2.55
CA VAL A 398 -25.33 -8.36 -3.48
C VAL A 398 -26.20 -8.86 -4.63
N THR A 399 -25.72 -8.71 -5.86
CA THR A 399 -26.38 -9.09 -7.10
C THR A 399 -25.65 -10.23 -7.80
N GLU A 400 -26.29 -10.91 -8.76
CA GLU A 400 -25.69 -12.04 -9.51
C GLU A 400 -24.36 -11.71 -10.22
N LYS A 401 -24.07 -10.43 -10.46
CA LYS A 401 -22.81 -9.99 -11.07
C LYS A 401 -21.65 -9.94 -10.08
N ASP A 402 -21.95 -9.91 -8.79
CA ASP A 402 -20.97 -9.72 -7.75
C ASP A 402 -20.34 -11.06 -7.35
N PHE A 403 -19.02 -11.05 -7.14
CA PHE A 403 -18.28 -12.26 -6.76
C PHE A 403 -18.81 -12.90 -5.45
N SER A 404 -19.34 -12.09 -4.53
CA SER A 404 -19.88 -12.57 -3.26
C SER A 404 -21.32 -13.10 -3.34
N HIS A 405 -21.92 -13.15 -4.53
CA HIS A 405 -23.29 -13.63 -4.71
C HIS A 405 -23.38 -15.13 -4.48
N GLY A 406 -24.32 -15.54 -3.64
CA GLY A 406 -24.55 -16.94 -3.34
C GLY A 406 -26.04 -17.29 -3.31
N ASN A 407 -26.34 -18.48 -2.80
CA ASN A 407 -27.71 -18.94 -2.64
C ASN A 407 -28.38 -18.24 -1.44
N VAL A 408 -29.21 -17.24 -1.75
CA VAL A 408 -29.95 -16.45 -0.76
C VAL A 408 -30.88 -17.33 0.09
N ASN A 409 -31.49 -18.35 -0.50
CA ASN A 409 -32.40 -19.26 0.22
C ASN A 409 -31.64 -20.13 1.21
N ALA A 410 -30.47 -20.66 0.82
CA ALA A 410 -29.58 -21.40 1.72
C ALA A 410 -29.18 -20.54 2.93
N ALA A 411 -28.79 -19.28 2.69
CA ALA A 411 -28.48 -18.33 3.75
C ALA A 411 -29.70 -18.06 4.66
N ARG A 412 -30.90 -17.85 4.09
CA ARG A 412 -32.14 -17.66 4.86
C ARG A 412 -32.47 -18.88 5.74
N LYS A 413 -32.46 -20.09 5.17
CA LYS A 413 -32.71 -21.34 5.92
C LYS A 413 -31.72 -21.52 7.05
N ALA A 414 -30.44 -21.28 6.82
CA ALA A 414 -29.39 -21.41 7.83
C ALA A 414 -29.48 -20.32 8.92
N MET A 415 -30.01 -19.13 8.60
CA MET A 415 -30.17 -18.04 9.56
C MET A 415 -31.47 -18.15 10.39
N GLN A 416 -32.45 -18.92 9.93
CA GLN A 416 -33.74 -19.12 10.61
C GLN A 416 -33.61 -19.59 12.07
N PRO A 417 -32.77 -20.57 12.44
CA PRO A 417 -32.63 -21.00 13.84
C PRO A 417 -32.10 -19.90 14.77
N ILE A 418 -31.34 -18.94 14.24
CA ILE A 418 -30.86 -17.78 14.99
C ILE A 418 -31.99 -16.77 15.18
N ALA A 419 -32.76 -16.52 14.13
CA ALA A 419 -33.93 -15.66 14.17
C ALA A 419 -34.96 -16.17 15.20
N ASP A 420 -35.21 -17.48 15.21
CA ASP A 420 -36.08 -18.16 16.18
C ASP A 420 -35.54 -18.04 17.61
N TYR A 421 -34.22 -18.24 17.79
CA TYR A 421 -33.55 -18.11 19.09
C TYR A 421 -33.66 -16.70 19.68
N LEU A 422 -33.60 -15.68 18.83
CA LEU A 422 -33.65 -14.27 19.22
C LEU A 422 -35.08 -13.68 19.25
N GLY A 423 -36.07 -14.38 18.67
CA GLY A 423 -37.42 -13.88 18.53
C GLY A 423 -37.55 -12.70 17.54
N VAL A 424 -36.75 -12.70 16.48
CA VAL A 424 -36.72 -11.64 15.44
C VAL A 424 -36.83 -12.24 14.03
N THR A 425 -36.86 -11.42 12.98
CA THR A 425 -36.85 -11.92 11.60
C THR A 425 -35.43 -12.26 11.12
N VAL A 426 -35.32 -13.05 10.04
CA VAL A 426 -34.03 -13.34 9.38
C VAL A 426 -33.38 -12.04 8.89
N GLU A 427 -34.15 -11.10 8.35
CA GLU A 427 -33.67 -9.79 7.93
C GLU A 427 -33.14 -8.97 9.10
N ASP A 428 -33.76 -9.05 10.29
CA ASP A 428 -33.25 -8.38 11.48
C ASP A 428 -31.91 -8.96 11.93
N VAL A 429 -31.75 -10.29 11.88
CA VAL A 429 -30.45 -10.93 12.15
C VAL A 429 -29.42 -10.41 11.16
N ALA A 430 -29.72 -10.42 9.86
CA ALA A 430 -28.81 -9.94 8.83
C ALA A 430 -28.41 -8.45 9.03
N ARG A 431 -29.37 -7.59 9.40
CA ARG A 431 -29.07 -6.18 9.74
C ARG A 431 -28.17 -6.06 10.96
N GLN A 432 -28.39 -6.86 12.01
CA GLN A 432 -27.53 -6.85 13.20
C GLN A 432 -26.10 -7.27 12.85
N VAL A 433 -25.93 -8.30 12.01
CA VAL A 433 -24.61 -8.76 11.52
C VAL A 433 -23.85 -7.62 10.85
N LEU A 434 -24.44 -6.98 9.84
CA LEU A 434 -23.76 -5.89 9.12
C LEU A 434 -23.58 -4.64 9.98
N THR A 435 -24.47 -4.38 10.93
CA THR A 435 -24.31 -3.27 11.89
C THR A 435 -23.08 -3.47 12.78
N ARG A 436 -22.86 -4.69 13.30
CA ARG A 436 -21.67 -4.99 14.11
C ARG A 436 -20.37 -4.93 13.30
N ALA A 437 -20.43 -5.27 12.01
CA ALA A 437 -19.28 -5.07 11.12
C ALA A 437 -19.01 -3.57 10.90
N TYR A 438 -20.05 -2.79 10.61
CA TYR A 438 -19.98 -1.34 10.41
C TYR A 438 -19.37 -0.61 11.61
N GLU A 439 -19.81 -0.92 12.83
CA GLU A 439 -19.31 -0.29 14.07
C GLU A 439 -17.80 -0.46 14.28
N LYS A 440 -17.18 -1.49 13.66
CA LYS A 440 -15.72 -1.67 13.66
C LYS A 440 -15.02 -0.89 12.55
N ILE A 441 -15.69 -0.69 11.42
CA ILE A 441 -15.16 -0.09 10.20
C ILE A 441 -15.21 1.43 10.25
N GLU A 442 -16.33 2.01 10.66
CA GLU A 442 -16.57 3.47 10.66
C GLU A 442 -15.46 4.24 11.40
N PRO A 443 -15.05 3.86 12.63
CA PRO A 443 -14.01 4.62 13.35
C PRO A 443 -12.68 4.68 12.59
N ILE A 444 -12.34 3.63 11.84
CA ILE A 444 -11.11 3.56 11.06
C ILE A 444 -11.17 4.49 9.84
N ILE A 445 -12.31 4.50 9.14
CA ILE A 445 -12.52 5.41 8.01
C ILE A 445 -12.44 6.86 8.49
N LEU A 446 -13.09 7.18 9.61
CA LEU A 446 -13.10 8.53 10.18
C LEU A 446 -11.71 8.96 10.69
N ASP A 447 -10.95 8.06 11.33
CA ASP A 447 -9.57 8.33 11.78
C ASP A 447 -8.65 8.63 10.60
N LEU A 448 -8.71 7.83 9.53
CA LEU A 448 -7.94 8.06 8.32
C LEU A 448 -8.36 9.36 7.62
N ALA A 449 -9.66 9.63 7.51
CA ALA A 449 -10.16 10.87 6.94
C ALA A 449 -9.68 12.09 7.73
N ALA A 450 -9.71 12.03 9.06
CA ALA A 450 -9.18 13.09 9.92
C ALA A 450 -7.67 13.27 9.75
N LYS A 451 -6.89 12.17 9.81
CA LYS A 451 -5.43 12.19 9.67
C LYS A 451 -4.97 12.82 8.35
N TYR A 452 -5.65 12.49 7.25
CA TYR A 452 -5.31 12.98 5.92
C TYR A 452 -6.13 14.20 5.48
N HIS A 453 -6.91 14.80 6.37
CA HIS A 453 -7.73 15.98 6.11
C HIS A 453 -8.61 15.81 4.87
N LEU A 454 -9.32 14.68 4.79
CA LEU A 454 -10.35 14.44 3.78
C LEU A 454 -11.67 15.04 4.26
N GLU A 455 -12.24 15.94 3.46
CA GLU A 455 -13.57 16.49 3.73
C GLU A 455 -14.64 15.41 3.49
N HIS A 456 -15.72 15.39 4.28
CA HIS A 456 -16.75 14.33 4.21
C HIS A 456 -17.35 14.15 2.81
N ASP A 457 -17.55 15.25 2.07
CA ASP A 457 -18.06 15.24 0.70
C ASP A 457 -17.04 14.78 -0.34
N GLN A 458 -15.75 14.72 0.01
CA GLN A 458 -14.68 14.16 -0.82
C GLN A 458 -14.46 12.66 -0.54
N ILE A 459 -15.05 12.11 0.53
CA ILE A 459 -14.92 10.69 0.86
C ILE A 459 -15.79 9.87 -0.10
N SER A 460 -15.12 9.01 -0.86
CA SER A 460 -15.75 7.92 -1.61
C SER A 460 -15.10 6.60 -1.22
N LEU A 461 -15.90 5.55 -1.02
CA LEU A 461 -15.39 4.20 -0.77
C LEU A 461 -15.14 3.48 -2.09
N VAL A 462 -13.92 3.01 -2.30
CA VAL A 462 -13.58 2.16 -3.45
C VAL A 462 -13.49 0.72 -2.97
N GLY A 463 -14.51 -0.06 -3.28
CA GLY A 463 -14.66 -1.44 -2.82
C GLY A 463 -13.95 -2.41 -3.72
N VAL A 464 -12.99 -3.14 -3.19
CA VAL A 464 -12.27 -4.14 -3.96
C VAL A 464 -12.07 -5.45 -3.19
N GLY A 465 -11.62 -6.48 -3.89
CA GLY A 465 -11.55 -7.83 -3.37
C GLY A 465 -12.89 -8.55 -3.49
N GLY A 466 -12.85 -9.88 -3.41
CA GLY A 466 -14.04 -10.71 -3.65
C GLY A 466 -15.16 -10.55 -2.62
N GLY A 467 -14.89 -9.94 -1.45
CA GLY A 467 -15.87 -9.66 -0.41
C GLY A 467 -16.38 -8.23 -0.38
N ALA A 468 -15.96 -7.35 -1.30
CA ALA A 468 -16.22 -5.91 -1.24
C ALA A 468 -17.70 -5.58 -1.02
N THR A 469 -18.53 -6.16 -1.87
CA THR A 469 -19.99 -6.03 -1.92
C THR A 469 -20.69 -6.57 -0.68
N SER A 470 -20.04 -7.41 0.11
CA SER A 470 -20.59 -7.90 1.38
C SER A 470 -20.65 -6.84 2.47
N LEU A 471 -19.86 -5.76 2.38
CA LEU A 471 -19.74 -4.75 3.45
C LEU A 471 -19.89 -3.32 2.95
N ILE A 472 -19.37 -3.01 1.75
CA ILE A 472 -19.19 -1.62 1.33
C ILE A 472 -20.50 -0.86 1.18
N GLY A 473 -21.52 -1.46 0.55
CA GLY A 473 -22.80 -0.78 0.32
C GLY A 473 -23.49 -0.41 1.63
N PHE A 474 -23.52 -1.33 2.59
CA PHE A 474 -24.09 -1.08 3.92
C PHE A 474 -23.32 0.02 4.68
N CYS A 475 -21.98 0.01 4.61
CA CYS A 475 -21.17 1.04 5.26
C CYS A 475 -21.37 2.41 4.61
N ALA A 476 -21.38 2.47 3.28
CA ALA A 476 -21.56 3.71 2.52
C ALA A 476 -22.94 4.34 2.80
N ASP A 477 -24.01 3.54 2.80
CA ASP A 477 -25.36 3.98 3.12
C ASP A 477 -25.47 4.55 4.55
N LYS A 478 -24.84 3.89 5.53
CA LYS A 478 -24.82 4.34 6.93
C LYS A 478 -24.06 5.66 7.12
N MET A 479 -22.95 5.83 6.41
CA MET A 479 -22.13 7.04 6.47
C MET A 479 -22.63 8.17 5.57
N ASN A 480 -23.62 7.90 4.71
CA ASN A 480 -24.11 8.79 3.67
C ASN A 480 -22.97 9.29 2.74
N ILE A 481 -22.13 8.35 2.27
CA ILE A 481 -21.01 8.60 1.35
C ILE A 481 -21.16 7.76 0.09
N LYS A 482 -20.47 8.16 -0.98
CA LYS A 482 -20.48 7.41 -2.25
C LYS A 482 -19.64 6.15 -2.11
N TYR A 483 -19.99 5.15 -2.90
CA TYR A 483 -19.12 4.01 -3.12
C TYR A 483 -19.13 3.58 -4.58
N SER A 484 -18.06 2.89 -4.99
CA SER A 484 -17.95 2.23 -6.28
C SER A 484 -17.29 0.87 -6.09
N VAL A 485 -17.81 -0.15 -6.76
CA VAL A 485 -17.15 -1.45 -6.92
C VAL A 485 -16.84 -1.59 -8.41
N PRO A 486 -15.56 -1.63 -8.80
CA PRO A 486 -15.20 -1.68 -10.20
C PRO A 486 -15.37 -3.08 -10.79
N GLU A 487 -15.39 -3.16 -12.12
CA GLU A 487 -15.19 -4.43 -12.80
C GLU A 487 -13.83 -5.02 -12.41
N ASN A 488 -13.76 -6.34 -12.28
CA ASN A 488 -12.53 -7.06 -11.93
C ASN A 488 -12.00 -6.73 -10.51
N ALA A 489 -12.85 -6.20 -9.62
CA ALA A 489 -12.53 -5.93 -8.22
C ALA A 489 -11.86 -7.12 -7.52
N GLU A 490 -12.23 -8.34 -7.88
CA GLU A 490 -11.70 -9.58 -7.33
C GLU A 490 -10.23 -9.85 -7.69
N VAL A 491 -9.69 -9.24 -8.75
CA VAL A 491 -8.29 -9.38 -9.21
C VAL A 491 -7.53 -8.05 -9.19
N ILE A 492 -8.06 -7.01 -8.52
CA ILE A 492 -7.46 -5.67 -8.54
C ILE A 492 -6.01 -5.63 -8.05
N SER A 493 -5.66 -6.50 -7.10
CA SER A 493 -4.31 -6.61 -6.55
C SER A 493 -3.35 -7.02 -7.67
N SER A 494 -3.67 -8.09 -8.39
CA SER A 494 -2.88 -8.55 -9.55
C SER A 494 -2.79 -7.50 -10.65
N ILE A 495 -3.86 -6.71 -10.88
CA ILE A 495 -3.84 -5.56 -11.80
C ILE A 495 -2.83 -4.52 -11.31
N GLY A 496 -2.89 -4.13 -10.04
CA GLY A 496 -1.97 -3.17 -9.45
C GLY A 496 -0.53 -3.64 -9.49
N VAL A 497 -0.27 -4.92 -9.26
CA VAL A 497 1.06 -5.52 -9.44
C VAL A 497 1.54 -5.38 -10.89
N ALA A 498 0.69 -5.70 -11.87
CA ALA A 498 1.04 -5.61 -13.30
C ALA A 498 1.32 -4.18 -13.77
N LEU A 499 0.66 -3.19 -13.16
CA LEU A 499 0.79 -1.77 -13.49
C LEU A 499 1.83 -1.03 -12.63
N ALA A 500 2.36 -1.64 -11.58
CA ALA A 500 3.27 -0.98 -10.65
C ALA A 500 4.58 -0.53 -11.34
N MET A 501 5.09 0.59 -10.86
CA MET A 501 6.35 1.19 -11.31
C MET A 501 7.44 0.99 -10.27
N VAL A 502 8.69 1.02 -10.72
CA VAL A 502 9.84 1.05 -9.80
C VAL A 502 9.74 2.31 -8.96
N ARG A 503 9.93 2.16 -7.65
CA ARG A 503 9.89 3.27 -6.71
C ARG A 503 11.06 3.13 -5.76
N ASP A 504 11.75 4.23 -5.45
CA ASP A 504 12.64 4.29 -4.29
C ASP A 504 12.54 5.65 -3.59
N VAL A 505 12.94 5.69 -2.33
CA VAL A 505 12.83 6.87 -1.47
C VAL A 505 14.14 7.07 -0.73
N VAL A 506 14.68 8.29 -0.81
CA VAL A 506 15.82 8.74 -0.03
C VAL A 506 15.35 9.82 0.92
N GLU A 507 15.67 9.68 2.20
CA GLU A 507 15.31 10.65 3.24
C GLU A 507 16.53 11.07 4.03
N ARG A 508 16.64 12.37 4.31
CA ARG A 508 17.69 12.96 5.14
C ARG A 508 17.14 14.03 6.06
N VAL A 509 17.77 14.22 7.20
CA VAL A 509 17.52 15.39 8.05
C VAL A 509 18.50 16.48 7.63
N VAL A 510 17.99 17.52 6.98
CA VAL A 510 18.79 18.65 6.49
C VAL A 510 18.16 19.94 7.04
N PRO A 511 18.74 20.53 8.10
CA PRO A 511 18.28 21.81 8.61
C PRO A 511 18.45 22.90 7.54
N SER A 512 17.35 23.54 7.13
CA SER A 512 17.33 24.56 6.08
C SER A 512 18.00 24.09 4.76
N PRO A 513 17.35 23.18 4.00
CA PRO A 513 17.95 22.59 2.80
C PRO A 513 18.38 23.63 1.76
N THR A 514 19.60 23.49 1.25
CA THR A 514 20.09 24.31 0.14
C THR A 514 19.72 23.68 -1.22
N PRO A 515 19.77 24.45 -2.32
CA PRO A 515 19.58 23.88 -3.66
C PRO A 515 20.56 22.73 -3.99
N GLU A 516 21.77 22.73 -3.43
CA GLU A 516 22.74 21.65 -3.63
C GLU A 516 22.36 20.39 -2.85
N ASP A 517 21.82 20.53 -1.64
CA ASP A 517 21.29 19.38 -0.88
C ASP A 517 20.14 18.70 -1.62
N ILE A 518 19.22 19.50 -2.18
CA ILE A 518 18.09 19.01 -2.98
C ILE A 518 18.60 18.30 -4.25
N ARG A 519 19.63 18.84 -4.91
CA ARG A 519 20.24 18.20 -6.08
C ARG A 519 20.93 16.88 -5.74
N SER A 520 21.68 16.85 -4.64
CA SER A 520 22.41 15.68 -4.16
C SER A 520 21.45 14.53 -3.83
N ILE A 521 20.41 14.80 -3.04
CA ILE A 521 19.41 13.78 -2.69
C ILE A 521 18.60 13.31 -3.92
N LYS A 522 18.32 14.21 -4.87
CA LYS A 522 17.64 13.86 -6.12
C LYS A 522 18.46 12.88 -6.95
N ARG A 523 19.77 13.12 -7.09
CA ARG A 523 20.69 12.23 -7.81
C ARG A 523 20.74 10.85 -7.17
N GLU A 524 20.90 10.79 -5.85
CA GLU A 524 20.90 9.51 -5.14
C GLU A 524 19.57 8.75 -5.29
N ALA A 525 18.43 9.45 -5.26
CA ALA A 525 17.13 8.82 -5.49
C ALA A 525 17.01 8.22 -6.90
N VAL A 526 17.56 8.90 -7.92
CA VAL A 526 17.64 8.34 -9.28
C VAL A 526 18.51 7.09 -9.30
N ASP A 527 19.71 7.15 -8.73
CA ASP A 527 20.65 6.02 -8.70
C ASP A 527 20.00 4.80 -8.01
N LYS A 528 19.31 4.99 -6.88
CA LYS A 528 18.59 3.92 -6.18
C LYS A 528 17.40 3.35 -6.97
N ALA A 529 16.67 4.18 -7.71
CA ALA A 529 15.61 3.69 -8.58
C ALA A 529 16.17 2.83 -9.72
N VAL A 530 17.31 3.21 -10.30
CA VAL A 530 18.00 2.42 -11.32
C VAL A 530 18.52 1.11 -10.76
N GLU A 531 19.13 1.12 -9.56
CA GLU A 531 19.53 -0.11 -8.84
C GLU A 531 18.34 -1.03 -8.56
N SER A 532 17.15 -0.45 -8.33
CA SER A 532 15.89 -1.18 -8.14
C SER A 532 15.27 -1.72 -9.44
N GLY A 533 15.85 -1.44 -10.60
CA GLY A 533 15.43 -1.96 -11.92
C GLY A 533 14.78 -0.93 -12.84
N ALA A 534 14.81 0.37 -12.51
CA ALA A 534 14.28 1.41 -13.40
C ALA A 534 15.22 1.68 -14.58
N ALA A 535 14.65 1.93 -15.76
CA ALA A 535 15.38 2.50 -16.88
C ALA A 535 15.77 3.95 -16.55
N PRO A 536 17.05 4.36 -16.68
CA PRO A 536 17.52 5.69 -16.25
C PRO A 536 16.73 6.86 -16.82
N ASP A 537 16.38 6.81 -18.11
CA ASP A 537 15.66 7.88 -18.80
C ASP A 537 14.17 7.95 -18.43
N SER A 538 13.67 6.98 -17.67
CA SER A 538 12.26 6.93 -17.22
C SER A 538 12.07 7.51 -15.81
N VAL A 539 13.16 7.79 -15.08
CA VAL A 539 13.06 8.11 -13.65
C VAL A 539 12.65 9.57 -13.44
N GLU A 540 11.53 9.76 -12.76
CA GLU A 540 11.06 11.04 -12.25
C GLU A 540 11.26 11.12 -10.73
N VAL A 541 11.67 12.28 -10.23
CA VAL A 541 11.87 12.50 -8.78
C VAL A 541 10.99 13.64 -8.27
N HIS A 542 10.28 13.38 -7.19
CA HIS A 542 9.52 14.36 -6.41
C HIS A 542 10.24 14.67 -5.08
N ILE A 543 10.27 15.94 -4.70
CA ILE A 543 10.91 16.41 -3.46
C ILE A 543 9.84 16.88 -2.48
N GLU A 544 9.91 16.37 -1.26
CA GLU A 544 9.09 16.78 -0.12
C GLU A 544 9.99 17.34 0.98
N ILE A 545 9.60 18.48 1.56
CA ILE A 545 10.30 19.10 2.69
C ILE A 545 9.34 19.23 3.85
N ASP A 546 9.66 18.58 4.97
CA ASP A 546 8.99 18.77 6.25
C ASP A 546 9.79 19.77 7.09
N PRO A 547 9.32 21.03 7.23
CA PRO A 547 10.03 22.06 7.98
C PRO A 547 10.05 21.78 9.50
N GLN A 548 9.07 21.03 10.03
CA GLN A 548 9.00 20.75 11.47
C GLN A 548 10.09 19.76 11.90
N THR A 549 10.34 18.77 11.06
CA THR A 549 11.36 17.73 11.33
C THR A 549 12.68 17.98 10.60
N SER A 550 12.75 19.06 9.79
CA SER A 550 13.85 19.31 8.85
C SER A 550 14.13 18.12 7.93
N LYS A 551 13.10 17.32 7.62
CA LYS A 551 13.24 16.13 6.79
C LYS A 551 13.08 16.51 5.32
N LEU A 552 14.09 16.16 4.53
CA LEU A 552 14.11 16.25 3.08
C LEU A 552 13.93 14.84 2.52
N THR A 553 12.88 14.64 1.74
CA THR A 553 12.51 13.34 1.15
C THR A 553 12.51 13.47 -0.38
N ALA A 554 13.24 12.58 -1.06
CA ALA A 554 13.25 12.45 -2.51
C ALA A 554 12.63 11.10 -2.90
N ILE A 555 11.54 11.14 -3.66
CA ILE A 555 10.77 9.98 -4.11
C ILE A 555 11.02 9.81 -5.61
N ALA A 556 11.71 8.76 -6.00
CA ALA A 556 11.96 8.41 -7.39
C ALA A 556 10.94 7.37 -7.87
N LEU A 557 10.40 7.56 -9.08
CA LEU A 557 9.48 6.65 -9.78
C LEU A 557 9.98 6.42 -11.20
N GLY A 558 10.02 5.18 -11.68
CA GLY A 558 10.46 4.86 -13.04
C GLY A 558 9.87 3.57 -13.60
N SER A 559 9.92 3.39 -14.92
CA SER A 559 9.54 2.15 -15.59
C SER A 559 10.74 1.24 -15.79
N THR A 560 10.52 -0.06 -15.91
CA THR A 560 11.58 -1.03 -16.29
C THR A 560 11.96 -0.96 -17.77
N GLU A 561 11.21 -0.20 -18.57
CA GLU A 561 11.35 -0.12 -20.04
C GLU A 561 11.93 1.24 -20.48
N VAL A 562 12.80 1.22 -21.50
CA VAL A 562 13.51 2.40 -22.03
C VAL A 562 12.64 3.27 -22.94
N LYS A 563 11.66 2.67 -23.64
CA LYS A 563 10.61 3.47 -24.26
C LYS A 563 9.67 3.86 -23.14
N THR A 564 9.52 5.16 -22.92
CA THR A 564 8.41 5.77 -22.19
C THR A 564 7.11 5.31 -22.86
N THR A 565 6.67 4.10 -22.56
CA THR A 565 5.33 3.66 -22.87
C THR A 565 4.48 4.45 -21.91
N ASP A 566 3.86 5.50 -22.43
CA ASP A 566 2.91 6.28 -21.66
C ASP A 566 1.73 5.36 -21.39
N LEU A 567 1.78 4.69 -20.22
CA LEU A 567 1.03 3.46 -19.95
C LEU A 567 -0.47 3.65 -20.27
N LEU A 568 -1.04 4.81 -19.92
CA LEU A 568 -2.47 5.05 -20.05
C LEU A 568 -2.82 5.87 -21.30
N LYS A 569 -3.82 5.41 -22.05
CA LYS A 569 -4.41 6.12 -23.19
C LYS A 569 -4.85 7.54 -22.80
N GLU A 570 -4.48 8.51 -23.62
CA GLU A 570 -4.94 9.90 -23.46
C GLU A 570 -6.46 10.00 -23.58
N CYS A 571 -7.08 10.75 -22.67
CA CYS A 571 -8.47 11.13 -22.72
C CYS A 571 -8.67 12.37 -23.60
N THR A 572 -9.81 12.38 -24.29
CA THR A 572 -10.30 13.55 -25.00
C THR A 572 -10.70 14.64 -24.00
N GLU A 573 -10.78 15.90 -24.46
CA GLU A 573 -11.30 16.99 -23.63
C GLU A 573 -12.71 16.69 -23.11
N GLU A 574 -13.57 16.08 -23.93
CA GLU A 574 -14.95 15.75 -23.57
C GLU A 574 -15.02 14.68 -22.45
N GLU A 575 -14.19 13.64 -22.56
CA GLU A 575 -14.04 12.64 -21.49
C GLU A 575 -13.49 13.27 -20.21
N ALA A 576 -12.46 14.11 -20.31
CA ALA A 576 -11.89 14.82 -19.17
C ALA A 576 -12.92 15.75 -18.49
N ARG A 577 -13.75 16.45 -19.27
CA ARG A 577 -14.81 17.30 -18.75
C ARG A 577 -15.88 16.48 -18.02
N THR A 578 -16.22 15.30 -18.54
CA THR A 578 -17.18 14.40 -17.90
C THR A 578 -16.65 13.92 -16.55
N LEU A 579 -15.40 13.46 -16.49
CA LEU A 579 -14.74 13.06 -15.24
C LEU A 579 -14.69 14.21 -14.22
N ALA A 580 -14.33 15.42 -14.66
CA ALA A 580 -14.33 16.60 -13.81
C ALA A 580 -15.74 16.93 -13.26
N ALA A 581 -16.78 16.79 -14.09
CA ALA A 581 -18.16 17.06 -13.70
C ALA A 581 -18.72 16.03 -12.72
N GLU A 582 -18.42 14.75 -12.92
CA GLU A 582 -18.80 13.66 -11.99
C GLU A 582 -18.22 13.89 -10.60
N ASP A 583 -16.94 14.28 -10.53
CA ASP A 583 -16.26 14.60 -9.27
C ASP A 583 -16.81 15.88 -8.64
N LEU A 584 -17.03 16.94 -9.42
CA LEU A 584 -17.64 18.20 -8.97
C LEU A 584 -19.13 18.09 -8.62
N ARG A 585 -19.76 16.92 -8.86
CA ARG A 585 -21.21 16.70 -8.70
C ARG A 585 -22.05 17.67 -9.53
N ALA A 586 -21.58 17.96 -10.74
CA ALA A 586 -22.17 18.91 -11.66
C ALA A 586 -22.53 18.22 -12.99
N LYS A 587 -23.34 18.88 -13.82
CA LYS A 587 -23.50 18.41 -15.20
C LYS A 587 -22.29 18.85 -16.01
N PRO A 588 -21.84 18.09 -17.02
CA PRO A 588 -20.73 18.50 -17.90
C PRO A 588 -20.94 19.88 -18.54
N ALA A 589 -22.19 20.32 -18.74
CA ALA A 589 -22.52 21.65 -19.26
C ALA A 589 -22.22 22.81 -18.28
N ASP A 590 -22.17 22.53 -16.98
CA ASP A 590 -21.94 23.52 -15.92
C ASP A 590 -20.44 23.67 -15.59
N VAL A 591 -19.60 22.80 -16.16
CA VAL A 591 -18.14 22.75 -15.95
C VAL A 591 -17.42 23.35 -17.14
N ARG A 592 -16.52 24.32 -16.88
CA ARG A 592 -15.82 25.10 -17.90
C ARG A 592 -14.32 24.81 -17.86
N LEU A 593 -13.71 24.66 -19.03
CA LEU A 593 -12.25 24.59 -19.16
C LEU A 593 -11.67 26.01 -18.95
N VAL A 594 -10.78 26.16 -17.98
CA VAL A 594 -10.17 27.45 -17.59
C VAL A 594 -8.65 27.50 -17.80
N GLY A 595 -8.02 26.35 -18.09
CA GLY A 595 -6.61 26.27 -18.46
C GLY A 595 -6.30 24.96 -19.17
N GLN A 596 -5.37 24.99 -20.11
CA GLN A 596 -4.89 23.79 -20.81
C GLN A 596 -3.42 23.94 -21.19
N THR A 597 -2.66 22.86 -21.02
CA THR A 597 -1.32 22.68 -21.60
C THR A 597 -1.29 21.42 -22.48
N ALA A 598 -0.11 21.08 -23.00
CA ALA A 598 0.11 19.80 -23.67
C ALA A 598 -0.27 18.60 -22.78
N SER A 599 -0.11 18.70 -21.46
CA SER A 599 -0.27 17.55 -20.54
C SER A 599 -1.43 17.68 -19.55
N PHE A 600 -2.11 18.84 -19.46
CA PHE A 600 -3.16 19.06 -18.48
C PHE A 600 -4.40 19.77 -19.02
N TYR A 601 -5.54 19.47 -18.41
CA TYR A 601 -6.78 20.23 -18.47
C TYR A 601 -7.11 20.76 -17.07
N VAL A 602 -7.55 22.00 -16.96
CA VAL A 602 -8.02 22.58 -15.69
C VAL A 602 -9.46 23.03 -15.87
N TYR A 603 -10.35 22.43 -15.09
CA TYR A 603 -11.77 22.71 -15.09
C TYR A 603 -12.17 23.48 -13.84
N ASN A 604 -13.16 24.34 -14.00
CA ASN A 604 -13.81 25.08 -12.92
C ASN A 604 -15.33 24.97 -13.06
N MET A 605 -16.03 25.13 -11.94
CA MET A 605 -17.46 25.42 -11.93
C MET A 605 -17.70 26.74 -11.18
N GLU A 606 -18.63 27.55 -11.68
CA GLU A 606 -19.01 28.80 -11.04
C GLU A 606 -19.95 28.50 -9.85
N GLY A 607 -19.39 28.43 -8.64
CA GLY A 607 -20.16 28.21 -7.40
C GLY A 607 -20.69 29.51 -6.82
N LYS A 608 -21.69 29.44 -5.93
CA LYS A 608 -22.17 30.61 -5.17
C LYS A 608 -21.08 31.13 -4.20
N GLY A 609 -20.19 31.98 -4.70
CA GLY A 609 -19.11 32.61 -3.93
C GLY A 609 -17.85 31.75 -3.73
N ARG A 610 -17.69 30.65 -4.49
CA ARG A 610 -16.50 29.79 -4.50
C ARG A 610 -16.21 29.32 -5.92
N ASN A 611 -14.93 29.13 -6.23
CA ASN A 611 -14.46 28.63 -7.52
C ASN A 611 -13.86 27.22 -7.37
N PRO A 612 -14.68 26.16 -7.22
CA PRO A 612 -14.16 24.80 -7.20
C PRO A 612 -13.50 24.48 -8.53
N LEU A 613 -12.33 23.83 -8.46
CA LEU A 613 -11.51 23.51 -9.62
C LEU A 613 -10.95 22.09 -9.56
N ARG A 614 -10.65 21.54 -10.74
CA ARG A 614 -10.03 20.24 -10.95
C ARG A 614 -8.91 20.34 -11.97
N ILE A 615 -7.73 19.85 -11.61
CA ILE A 615 -6.61 19.67 -12.56
C ILE A 615 -6.61 18.21 -12.96
N LEU A 616 -6.78 17.93 -14.25
CA LEU A 616 -6.70 16.59 -14.84
C LEU A 616 -5.48 16.50 -15.74
N ASP A 617 -4.75 15.40 -15.68
CA ASP A 617 -3.76 15.09 -16.72
C ASP A 617 -4.46 14.64 -18.02
N LYS A 618 -3.72 14.56 -19.13
CA LYS A 618 -4.23 14.01 -20.39
C LYS A 618 -4.63 12.55 -20.29
N LYS A 619 -4.34 11.84 -19.19
CA LYS A 619 -4.75 10.45 -18.97
C LYS A 619 -6.08 10.38 -18.20
N GLY A 620 -6.68 11.50 -17.85
CA GLY A 620 -7.95 11.57 -17.12
C GLY A 620 -7.82 11.40 -15.61
N PHE A 621 -6.62 11.47 -15.05
CA PHE A 621 -6.43 11.48 -13.59
C PHE A 621 -6.64 12.88 -13.08
N ILE A 622 -7.58 13.02 -12.14
CA ILE A 622 -7.70 14.24 -11.35
C ILE A 622 -6.48 14.29 -10.41
N LYS A 623 -5.55 15.21 -10.67
CA LYS A 623 -4.33 15.42 -9.86
C LYS A 623 -4.57 16.34 -8.69
N VAL A 624 -5.46 17.32 -8.83
CA VAL A 624 -5.73 18.33 -7.81
C VAL A 624 -7.21 18.60 -7.73
N GLN A 625 -7.71 18.67 -6.50
CA GLN A 625 -9.10 19.01 -6.17
C GLN A 625 -9.11 20.14 -5.17
N ARG A 626 -9.72 21.27 -5.52
CA ARG A 626 -9.88 22.40 -4.59
C ARG A 626 -11.30 22.93 -4.64
N THR A 627 -11.79 23.38 -3.48
CA THR A 627 -13.14 23.93 -3.31
C THR A 627 -13.20 25.42 -3.66
N ASP A 628 -12.07 26.13 -3.61
CA ASP A 628 -11.94 27.53 -4.03
C ASP A 628 -10.50 27.84 -4.49
N GLY A 629 -10.34 28.33 -5.71
CA GLY A 629 -9.04 28.75 -6.22
C GLY A 629 -9.12 29.50 -7.55
N GLU A 630 -7.97 30.03 -7.96
CA GLU A 630 -7.77 30.78 -9.19
C GLU A 630 -6.71 30.11 -10.06
N VAL A 631 -6.89 30.20 -11.37
CA VAL A 631 -6.07 29.54 -12.38
C VAL A 631 -5.49 30.59 -13.31
N VAL A 632 -4.18 30.54 -13.53
CA VAL A 632 -3.45 31.43 -14.45
C VAL A 632 -2.60 30.59 -15.39
N LEU A 633 -2.88 30.66 -16.69
CA LEU A 633 -1.99 30.17 -17.75
C LEU A 633 -0.96 31.27 -18.06
N THR A 634 0.33 30.98 -17.95
CA THR A 634 1.40 31.95 -18.17
C THR A 634 2.66 31.28 -18.72
N LYS A 635 3.68 32.09 -19.03
CA LYS A 635 5.02 31.59 -19.38
C LYS A 635 5.80 31.22 -18.13
N ALA A 636 6.63 30.18 -18.23
CA ALA A 636 7.54 29.74 -17.18
C ALA A 636 8.33 30.91 -16.58
N SER A 637 8.87 31.80 -17.39
CA SER A 637 9.58 33.02 -16.95
C SER A 637 8.80 33.94 -15.99
N SER A 638 7.46 33.92 -16.02
CA SER A 638 6.61 34.81 -15.24
C SER A 638 6.16 34.23 -13.90
N TYR A 639 6.53 32.99 -13.59
CA TYR A 639 5.97 32.24 -12.46
C TYR A 639 6.11 32.97 -11.12
N ARG A 640 7.29 33.54 -10.81
CA ARG A 640 7.54 34.26 -9.55
C ARG A 640 6.56 35.41 -9.33
N SER A 641 6.33 36.20 -10.38
CA SER A 641 5.46 37.37 -10.33
C SER A 641 4.00 36.98 -10.08
N ILE A 642 3.53 35.91 -10.73
CA ILE A 642 2.16 35.41 -10.57
C ILE A 642 1.96 34.82 -9.16
N VAL A 643 2.89 33.99 -8.70
CA VAL A 643 2.83 33.38 -7.36
C VAL A 643 2.85 34.45 -6.28
N SER A 644 3.73 35.44 -6.38
CA SER A 644 3.78 36.55 -5.41
C SER A 644 2.51 37.39 -5.41
N LYS A 645 1.87 37.58 -6.57
CA LYS A 645 0.59 38.28 -6.67
C LYS A 645 -0.54 37.49 -5.99
N MET A 646 -0.67 36.21 -6.33
CA MET A 646 -1.67 35.31 -5.74
C MET A 646 -1.52 35.18 -4.22
N TRP A 647 -0.30 35.29 -3.69
CA TRP A 647 -0.01 35.19 -2.25
C TRP A 647 -0.77 36.19 -1.40
N GLU A 648 -0.95 37.40 -1.93
CA GLU A 648 -1.68 38.47 -1.26
C GLU A 648 -3.17 38.41 -1.60
N GLU A 649 -3.52 38.18 -2.87
CA GLU A 649 -4.93 38.19 -3.33
C GLU A 649 -5.77 37.05 -2.75
N LEU A 650 -5.16 35.89 -2.49
CA LEU A 650 -5.84 34.68 -2.01
C LEU A 650 -5.71 34.46 -0.50
N ALA A 651 -5.08 35.38 0.22
CA ALA A 651 -4.93 35.28 1.68
C ALA A 651 -6.30 35.41 2.38
N ILE A 652 -6.59 34.48 3.29
CA ILE A 652 -7.79 34.52 4.14
C ILE A 652 -7.39 35.00 5.53
N PHE A 653 -7.97 36.12 5.94
CA PHE A 653 -7.79 36.68 7.27
C PHE A 653 -8.81 36.08 8.24
N LYS A 654 -8.34 35.23 9.17
CA LYS A 654 -9.11 34.77 10.34
C LYS A 654 -8.68 35.57 11.58
N ALA A 655 -9.48 35.52 12.66
CA ALA A 655 -9.26 36.33 13.85
C ALA A 655 -7.85 36.22 14.45
N ASP A 656 -7.24 35.03 14.40
CA ASP A 656 -5.94 34.74 15.02
C ASP A 656 -4.85 34.28 14.02
N ALA A 657 -5.14 34.26 12.71
CA ALA A 657 -4.19 33.78 11.70
C ALA A 657 -4.49 34.31 10.30
N ILE A 658 -3.44 34.47 9.50
CA ILE A 658 -3.54 34.67 8.05
C ILE A 658 -3.32 33.30 7.40
N LEU A 659 -4.34 32.74 6.78
CA LEU A 659 -4.23 31.53 5.98
C LEU A 659 -3.77 31.92 4.58
N ARG A 660 -2.58 31.45 4.20
CA ARG A 660 -1.99 31.69 2.88
C ARG A 660 -2.44 30.62 1.88
N PRO A 661 -2.47 30.94 0.57
CA PRO A 661 -2.89 29.98 -0.44
C PRO A 661 -1.89 28.83 -0.58
N ASP A 662 -2.39 27.68 -1.00
CA ASP A 662 -1.55 26.62 -1.54
C ASP A 662 -1.41 26.81 -3.05
N TYR A 663 -0.29 26.41 -3.62
CA TYR A 663 -0.02 26.50 -5.06
C TYR A 663 0.07 25.14 -5.72
N TYR A 664 -0.40 25.07 -6.95
CA TYR A 664 -0.18 23.93 -7.84
C TYR A 664 0.37 24.45 -9.17
N LEU A 665 1.52 23.94 -9.58
CA LEU A 665 2.23 24.36 -10.77
C LEU A 665 2.27 23.18 -11.75
N CYS A 666 1.60 23.34 -12.90
CA CYS A 666 1.55 22.34 -13.97
C CYS A 666 2.59 22.70 -15.05
N VAL A 667 3.63 21.89 -15.20
CA VAL A 667 4.77 22.14 -16.09
C VAL A 667 5.18 20.85 -16.79
N GLY A 668 5.26 20.88 -18.12
CA GLY A 668 5.37 19.65 -18.92
C GLY A 668 4.27 18.68 -18.50
N ALA A 669 4.65 17.43 -18.21
CA ALA A 669 3.74 16.37 -17.72
C ALA A 669 3.57 16.31 -16.20
N ARG A 670 4.09 17.30 -15.45
CA ARG A 670 4.14 17.27 -13.97
C ARG A 670 3.20 18.29 -13.34
N VAL A 671 2.54 17.91 -12.23
CA VAL A 671 1.89 18.84 -11.30
C VAL A 671 2.67 18.85 -10.00
N MET A 672 3.16 20.01 -9.62
CA MET A 672 3.91 20.23 -8.38
C MET A 672 3.05 21.01 -7.41
N ASP A 673 2.93 20.53 -6.19
CA ASP A 673 2.15 21.13 -5.12
C ASP A 673 3.05 21.80 -4.08
N PHE A 674 2.70 23.02 -3.68
CA PHE A 674 3.42 23.82 -2.69
C PHE A 674 2.42 24.34 -1.67
N ASN A 675 2.43 23.75 -0.47
CA ASN A 675 1.49 24.12 0.59
C ASN A 675 1.86 25.47 1.23
N GLY A 676 0.85 26.26 1.58
CA GLY A 676 0.94 27.61 2.13
C GLY A 676 1.32 27.67 3.61
N SER A 677 1.88 26.60 4.17
CA SER A 677 2.39 26.55 5.55
C SER A 677 3.80 27.15 5.72
N GLY A 678 4.51 27.42 4.62
CA GLY A 678 5.84 28.05 4.61
C GLY A 678 5.80 29.54 4.23
N GLU A 679 6.93 30.24 4.38
CA GLU A 679 7.06 31.62 3.90
C GLU A 679 7.15 31.68 2.36
N LEU A 680 6.75 32.80 1.76
CA LEU A 680 6.76 32.98 0.29
C LEU A 680 8.14 32.69 -0.32
N GLU A 681 9.22 33.12 0.33
CA GLU A 681 10.59 32.89 -0.15
C GLU A 681 10.94 31.40 -0.21
N GLN A 682 10.48 30.60 0.76
CA GLN A 682 10.70 29.16 0.77
C GLN A 682 9.94 28.47 -0.36
N ILE A 683 8.69 28.88 -0.61
CA ILE A 683 7.89 28.37 -1.73
C ILE A 683 8.57 28.71 -3.06
N LEU A 684 9.03 29.95 -3.23
CA LEU A 684 9.72 30.37 -4.43
C LEU A 684 11.05 29.63 -4.63
N MET A 685 11.81 29.38 -3.56
CA MET A 685 13.05 28.59 -3.62
C MET A 685 12.78 27.17 -4.14
N LEU A 686 11.74 26.50 -3.65
CA LEU A 686 11.36 25.17 -4.11
C LEU A 686 10.94 25.20 -5.59
N MET A 687 10.16 26.20 -5.97
CA MET A 687 9.78 26.41 -7.37
C MET A 687 11.00 26.69 -8.26
N ASP A 688 12.00 27.44 -7.80
CA ASP A 688 13.24 27.70 -8.56
C ASP A 688 13.97 26.41 -8.92
N VAL A 689 14.11 25.51 -7.94
CA VAL A 689 14.80 24.23 -8.15
C VAL A 689 14.11 23.41 -9.25
N GLU A 690 12.78 23.44 -9.29
CA GLU A 690 12.01 22.73 -10.31
C GLU A 690 12.03 23.43 -11.68
N MET A 691 12.04 24.77 -11.68
CA MET A 691 12.00 25.58 -12.91
C MET A 691 13.37 25.72 -13.60
N GLN A 692 14.48 25.35 -12.94
CA GLN A 692 15.83 25.42 -13.52
C GLN A 692 16.00 24.61 -14.82
N MET A 693 15.27 23.50 -14.96
CA MET A 693 15.35 22.62 -16.13
C MET A 693 14.23 22.88 -17.16
N ILE A 694 13.42 23.91 -16.95
CA ILE A 694 12.25 24.23 -17.77
C ILE A 694 12.60 25.39 -18.70
N ASP A 695 12.18 25.31 -19.96
CA ASP A 695 12.38 26.43 -20.87
C ASP A 695 11.52 27.62 -20.40
N SER A 696 12.14 28.77 -20.25
CA SER A 696 11.50 30.01 -19.81
C SER A 696 10.29 30.46 -20.68
N SER A 697 10.21 29.94 -21.90
CA SER A 697 9.15 30.19 -22.88
C SER A 697 8.03 29.14 -22.89
N ASP A 698 8.14 28.07 -22.10
CA ASP A 698 7.11 27.05 -21.98
C ASP A 698 5.85 27.61 -21.32
N ASP A 699 4.70 27.12 -21.77
CA ASP A 699 3.41 27.41 -21.15
C ASP A 699 3.22 26.56 -19.90
N ILE A 700 2.88 27.21 -18.79
CA ILE A 700 2.64 26.61 -17.50
C ILE A 700 1.29 27.06 -16.95
N ILE A 701 0.67 26.23 -16.10
CA ILE A 701 -0.52 26.62 -15.35
C ILE A 701 -0.14 26.77 -13.88
N ILE A 702 -0.49 27.91 -13.30
CA ILE A 702 -0.37 28.18 -11.87
C ILE A 702 -1.78 28.22 -11.30
N VAL A 703 -2.05 27.38 -10.32
CA VAL A 703 -3.28 27.39 -9.55
C VAL A 703 -2.96 27.84 -8.13
N GLY A 704 -3.52 28.96 -7.72
CA GLY A 704 -3.52 29.40 -6.33
C GLY A 704 -4.85 29.00 -5.69
N ALA A 705 -4.82 28.27 -4.60
CA ALA A 705 -6.03 27.76 -3.97
C ALA A 705 -6.13 28.21 -2.52
N LYS A 706 -7.32 28.72 -2.15
CA LYS A 706 -7.54 29.24 -0.80
C LYS A 706 -7.54 28.09 0.20
N ASN A 707 -6.93 28.31 1.35
CA ASN A 707 -6.85 27.33 2.43
C ASN A 707 -7.98 27.59 3.44
N GLN A 708 -8.88 26.63 3.65
CA GLN A 708 -10.06 26.80 4.50
C GLN A 708 -9.89 26.24 5.92
N LEU A 709 -8.75 25.57 6.22
CA LEU A 709 -8.41 24.94 7.51
C LEU A 709 -9.05 25.61 8.73
#